data_AF-A0A7C1YAJ0-F1
#
_entry.id   AF-A0A7C1YAJ0-F1
#
_cell.length_a   1.000
_cell.length_b   1.000
_cell.length_c   1.000
_cell.angle_alpha   90.00
_cell.angle_beta   90.00
_cell.angle_gamma   90.00
#
_symmetry.space_group_name_H-M   'P 1'
#
loop_
_entity.id
_entity.type
_entity.pdbx_description
1 polymer ?
#
loop_
_entity_poly.entity_id
_entity_poly.type
_entity_poly.pdbx_seq_one_letter_code
_entity_poly.pdbx_strand_id
1 'polypeptide(L)'
;MKHRRNIRFLILLSVFALGIALGLFFWNKITLPFSNPWGITGMLTVEEYNPTNDTVRFAVFLFMPLLVLTLAYLLNIGGFRDVCFSEVPGAAGKEPMDTPPLPSADRRIFAVILLLFAVISSVNIPNYRSTGKFDAMHEGETLGPAVSYLAGKVPYRDIIFLHGVFENPVRSVVAFKLFGKSIGSVRALESILKVFLFVMLAVFLIQIYRGNYLYYLAVFLALMLFYKHLFGLPRRLMFFKTMDVTMTSFLLTIPVLYRFSKLKRVNPWGLIVTVFFFSFIPLASFGYSVDRGVYLFATYLIVSPILYFLFFHGSRFRRHYLAGTFLGLLAAVLLLNVLLRGAFYEFFEFTFLILTRYRELMGGFRYPIEHIAYLAVCVLIAANTFWVATRFFQQLHLSEGKLGPAFRKFIEKYFIEFTLLVMSVFFYRSALGRSDWMHVGYSSPLTYILSMYILIKHYLHRILQREGYGRLRRVLAYAVIFAVVISSIGGVYRIYKKDLITKRFPINVKDSEFILDKYKATIKFLKENLKDDEKFFTFTNEASWYYFIDQPAPTRFPVLLFAMPRFYQEEVVEDLKKANIKYVLYTNSDWYDSVSGFNFEGFSNDVRFPIVLDYLKKNFVFYRMIDDNEIWIRKSALDGGEKGASGKDGGTVPAGPQGSGSDRS
;
A
#
# COMPACT_ATOMS: atom_id res chain seq x y z
N MET A 1 -4.91 5.63 46.90
CA MET A 1 -4.47 5.89 45.51
C MET A 1 -4.62 4.70 44.54
N LYS A 2 -4.12 3.49 44.87
CA LYS A 2 -4.20 2.29 43.99
C LYS A 2 -5.65 1.87 43.66
N HIS A 3 -6.55 1.93 44.66
CA HIS A 3 -7.96 1.59 44.52
C HIS A 3 -8.71 2.52 43.53
N ARG A 4 -8.58 3.85 43.68
CA ARG A 4 -9.18 4.84 42.75
C ARG A 4 -8.70 4.68 41.30
N ARG A 5 -7.43 4.30 41.10
CA ARG A 5 -6.89 4.03 39.75
C ARG A 5 -7.49 2.78 39.10
N ASN A 6 -7.70 1.73 39.88
CA ASN A 6 -8.32 0.50 39.38
C ASN A 6 -9.79 0.73 39.01
N ILE A 7 -10.53 1.48 39.85
CA ILE A 7 -11.93 1.87 39.57
C ILE A 7 -12.01 2.67 38.26
N ARG A 8 -11.16 3.68 38.07
CA ARG A 8 -11.10 4.47 36.82
C ARG A 8 -10.91 3.59 35.59
N PHE A 9 -9.98 2.65 35.66
CA PHE A 9 -9.70 1.73 34.56
C PHE A 9 -10.91 0.84 34.25
N LEU A 10 -11.53 0.26 35.27
CA LEU A 10 -12.72 -0.59 35.10
C LEU A 10 -13.88 0.18 34.47
N ILE A 11 -14.17 1.39 34.95
CA ILE A 11 -15.24 2.23 34.40
C ILE A 11 -14.98 2.55 32.92
N LEU A 12 -13.77 3.01 32.57
CA LEU A 12 -13.44 3.32 31.18
C LEU A 12 -13.45 2.07 30.29
N LEU A 13 -13.04 0.91 30.82
CA LEU A 13 -13.11 -0.36 30.11
C LEU A 13 -14.55 -0.79 29.87
N SER A 14 -15.46 -0.62 30.84
CA SER A 14 -16.89 -0.89 30.68
C SER A 14 -17.54 0.01 29.63
N VAL A 15 -17.21 1.31 29.64
CA VAL A 15 -17.68 2.27 28.61
C VAL A 15 -17.20 1.85 27.22
N PHE A 16 -15.92 1.47 27.11
CA PHE A 16 -15.36 1.00 25.85
C PHE A 16 -16.04 -0.29 25.38
N ALA A 17 -16.17 -1.30 26.25
CA ALA A 17 -16.77 -2.59 25.93
C ALA A 17 -18.24 -2.45 25.52
N LEU A 18 -19.01 -1.59 26.19
CA LEU A 18 -20.38 -1.27 25.80
C LEU A 18 -20.42 -0.63 24.40
N GLY A 19 -19.52 0.31 24.11
CA GLY A 19 -19.40 0.91 22.78
C GLY A 19 -19.07 -0.10 21.68
N ILE A 20 -18.17 -1.04 21.94
CA ILE A 20 -17.84 -2.12 20.99
C ILE A 20 -19.05 -3.03 20.76
N ALA A 21 -19.75 -3.42 21.83
CA ALA A 21 -20.96 -4.24 21.72
C ALA A 21 -22.05 -3.54 20.89
N LEU A 22 -22.28 -2.24 21.12
CA LEU A 22 -23.21 -1.45 20.30
C LEU A 22 -22.73 -1.33 18.84
N GLY A 23 -21.44 -1.11 18.61
CA GLY A 23 -20.85 -1.08 17.28
C GLY A 23 -21.09 -2.38 16.49
N LEU A 24 -20.90 -3.53 17.14
CA LEU A 24 -21.21 -4.84 16.55
C LEU A 24 -22.70 -5.03 16.31
N PHE A 25 -23.54 -4.62 17.26
CA PHE A 25 -25.00 -4.70 17.13
C PHE A 25 -25.53 -3.92 15.91
N PHE A 26 -24.95 -2.75 15.61
CA PHE A 26 -25.34 -1.96 14.45
C PHE A 26 -24.68 -2.39 13.13
N TRP A 27 -23.58 -3.16 13.17
CA TRP A 27 -22.81 -3.54 11.99
C TRP A 27 -23.68 -4.15 10.88
N ASN A 28 -24.43 -5.21 11.21
CA ASN A 28 -25.28 -5.92 10.26
C ASN A 28 -26.62 -5.20 9.96
N LYS A 29 -26.89 -4.07 10.60
CA LYS A 29 -28.12 -3.26 10.40
C LYS A 29 -27.95 -2.12 9.40
N ILE A 30 -26.70 -1.79 9.07
CA ILE A 30 -26.38 -0.72 8.12
C ILE A 30 -26.28 -1.36 6.73
N THR A 31 -27.22 -1.03 5.85
CA THR A 31 -27.24 -1.48 4.46
C THR A 31 -27.63 -0.31 3.57
N LEU A 32 -26.74 0.08 2.66
CA LEU A 32 -26.94 1.10 1.65
C LEU A 32 -27.45 0.48 0.34
N PRO A 33 -28.23 1.21 -0.46
CA PRO A 33 -28.76 0.71 -1.73
C PRO A 33 -27.62 0.43 -2.72
N PHE A 34 -27.64 -0.72 -3.38
CA PHE A 34 -26.66 -1.09 -4.39
C PHE A 34 -26.89 -0.35 -5.71
N SER A 35 -25.82 -0.05 -6.44
CA SER A 35 -25.86 0.58 -7.75
C SER A 35 -24.64 0.16 -8.58
N ASN A 36 -24.88 -0.24 -9.82
CA ASN A 36 -23.83 -0.62 -10.79
C ASN A 36 -24.16 -0.03 -12.18
N PRO A 37 -24.16 1.30 -12.33
CA PRO A 37 -24.58 1.94 -13.58
C PRO A 37 -23.62 1.68 -14.75
N TRP A 38 -22.42 1.16 -14.49
CA TRP A 38 -21.37 0.97 -15.49
C TRP A 38 -21.17 -0.48 -15.91
N GLY A 39 -22.01 -1.40 -15.43
CA GLY A 39 -22.01 -2.80 -15.83
C GLY A 39 -20.73 -3.54 -15.44
N ILE A 40 -20.15 -3.21 -14.28
CA ILE A 40 -18.93 -3.84 -13.78
C ILE A 40 -19.26 -5.26 -13.27
N THR A 41 -18.32 -6.19 -13.42
CA THR A 41 -18.48 -7.57 -12.94
C THR A 41 -17.38 -7.95 -11.93
N GLY A 42 -17.72 -8.01 -10.65
CA GLY A 42 -16.85 -8.51 -9.58
C GLY A 42 -17.66 -9.12 -8.43
N MET A 43 -17.01 -9.51 -7.33
CA MET A 43 -17.71 -10.16 -6.22
C MET A 43 -18.86 -9.31 -5.65
N LEU A 44 -18.59 -8.03 -5.37
CA LEU A 44 -19.60 -7.16 -4.78
C LEU A 44 -20.80 -6.94 -5.70
N THR A 45 -20.62 -7.05 -7.01
CA THR A 45 -21.74 -6.89 -7.95
C THR A 45 -22.62 -8.14 -8.00
N VAL A 46 -22.03 -9.33 -7.84
CA VAL A 46 -22.79 -10.58 -7.75
C VAL A 46 -23.56 -10.68 -6.42
N GLU A 47 -22.98 -10.16 -5.35
CA GLU A 47 -23.63 -10.09 -4.04
C GLU A 47 -24.61 -8.92 -3.90
N GLU A 48 -24.76 -8.07 -4.93
CA GLU A 48 -25.49 -6.78 -4.86
C GLU A 48 -25.11 -5.95 -3.62
N TYR A 49 -23.82 -5.94 -3.29
CA TYR A 49 -23.29 -5.30 -2.10
C TYR A 49 -22.81 -3.88 -2.41
N ASN A 50 -23.37 -2.86 -1.74
CA ASN A 50 -22.86 -1.50 -1.86
C ASN A 50 -21.45 -1.40 -1.24
N PRO A 51 -20.40 -1.01 -1.99
CA PRO A 51 -19.03 -0.95 -1.49
C PRO A 51 -18.82 0.02 -0.30
N THR A 52 -19.66 1.05 -0.20
CA THR A 52 -19.62 2.04 0.88
C THR A 52 -20.09 1.47 2.22
N ASN A 53 -20.80 0.33 2.23
CA ASN A 53 -21.29 -0.32 3.45
C ASN A 53 -20.17 -0.54 4.47
N ASP A 54 -19.05 -1.13 4.07
CA ASP A 54 -17.96 -1.45 5.00
C ASP A 54 -17.30 -0.19 5.57
N THR A 55 -17.26 0.89 4.79
CA THR A 55 -16.75 2.18 5.27
C THR A 55 -17.66 2.78 6.33
N VAL A 56 -18.98 2.79 6.11
CA VAL A 56 -19.96 3.33 7.08
C VAL A 56 -20.07 2.44 8.31
N ARG A 57 -20.11 1.12 8.13
CA ARG A 57 -20.10 0.14 9.23
C ARG A 57 -18.88 0.29 10.11
N PHE A 58 -17.70 0.41 9.50
CA PHE A 58 -16.46 0.67 10.22
C PHE A 58 -16.48 2.01 10.96
N ALA A 59 -16.96 3.08 10.33
CA ALA A 59 -17.10 4.38 11.00
C ALA A 59 -18.03 4.29 12.21
N VAL A 60 -19.20 3.66 12.07
CA VAL A 60 -20.13 3.46 13.20
C VAL A 60 -19.46 2.64 14.31
N PHE A 61 -18.84 1.51 13.98
CA PHE A 61 -18.11 0.68 14.95
C PHE A 61 -17.02 1.48 15.69
N LEU A 62 -16.25 2.30 14.97
CA LEU A 62 -15.18 3.13 15.50
C LEU A 62 -15.69 4.23 16.44
N PHE A 63 -16.79 4.89 16.06
CA PHE A 63 -17.34 6.04 16.77
C PHE A 63 -18.30 5.67 17.91
N MET A 64 -18.82 4.43 17.97
CA MET A 64 -19.72 4.03 19.07
C MET A 64 -19.08 4.13 20.47
N PRO A 65 -17.86 3.63 20.73
CA PRO A 65 -17.18 3.86 22.02
C PRO A 65 -16.99 5.34 22.36
N LEU A 66 -16.79 6.19 21.35
CA LEU A 66 -16.67 7.64 21.53
C LEU A 66 -18.00 8.29 21.90
N LEU A 67 -19.10 7.84 21.28
CA LEU A 67 -20.44 8.30 21.60
C LEU A 67 -20.80 7.97 23.04
N VAL A 68 -20.59 6.72 23.48
CA VAL A 68 -20.84 6.31 24.87
C VAL A 68 -19.97 7.10 25.85
N LEU A 69 -18.68 7.31 25.53
CA LEU A 69 -17.79 8.15 26.34
C LEU A 69 -18.29 9.59 26.44
N THR A 70 -18.74 10.16 25.33
CA THR A 70 -19.25 11.54 25.25
C THR A 70 -20.53 11.67 26.06
N LEU A 71 -21.48 10.73 25.94
CA LEU A 71 -22.70 10.71 26.74
C LEU A 71 -22.40 10.56 28.24
N ALA A 72 -21.53 9.62 28.61
CA ALA A 72 -21.11 9.46 30.01
C ALA A 72 -20.44 10.73 30.57
N TYR A 73 -19.61 11.39 29.76
CA TYR A 73 -19.01 12.68 30.11
C TYR A 73 -20.08 13.76 30.26
N LEU A 74 -20.96 13.96 29.28
CA LEU A 74 -21.95 15.04 29.30
C LEU A 74 -22.99 14.86 30.41
N LEU A 75 -23.48 13.65 30.64
CA LEU A 75 -24.49 13.35 31.66
C LEU A 75 -23.91 13.32 33.08
N ASN A 76 -22.59 13.15 33.24
CA ASN A 76 -21.88 13.10 34.53
C ASN A 76 -22.52 12.15 35.57
N ILE A 77 -23.11 11.04 35.12
CA ILE A 77 -23.81 10.08 35.98
C ILE A 77 -22.85 9.56 37.06
N GLY A 78 -23.23 9.68 38.34
CA GLY A 78 -22.41 9.23 39.47
C GLY A 78 -21.06 9.95 39.62
N GLY A 79 -20.93 11.18 39.13
CA GLY A 79 -19.67 11.93 39.19
C GLY A 79 -18.60 11.40 38.23
N PHE A 80 -19.01 10.77 37.12
CA PHE A 80 -18.13 10.17 36.12
C PHE A 80 -16.95 11.07 35.72
N ARG A 81 -17.18 12.39 35.57
CA ARG A 81 -16.14 13.36 35.21
C ARG A 81 -15.01 13.37 36.24
N ASP A 82 -15.35 13.51 37.51
CA ASP A 82 -14.38 13.64 38.61
C ASP A 82 -13.74 12.30 38.98
N VAL A 83 -14.48 11.21 38.79
CA VAL A 83 -13.93 9.87 38.98
C VAL A 83 -12.89 9.61 37.90
N CYS A 84 -13.21 9.81 36.62
CA CYS A 84 -12.36 9.37 35.50
C CYS A 84 -11.28 10.37 35.08
N PHE A 85 -11.53 11.68 35.16
CA PHE A 85 -10.68 12.69 34.50
C PHE A 85 -9.94 13.65 35.45
N SER A 86 -10.26 13.68 36.74
CA SER A 86 -9.47 14.49 37.69
C SER A 86 -8.01 14.03 37.77
N GLU A 87 -7.09 14.95 38.05
CA GLU A 87 -5.69 14.60 38.26
C GLU A 87 -5.52 13.56 39.38
N VAL A 88 -4.55 12.66 39.19
CA VAL A 88 -4.10 11.78 40.27
C VAL A 88 -2.90 12.47 40.93
N PRO A 89 -2.97 12.83 42.22
CA PRO A 89 -1.82 13.35 42.96
C PRO A 89 -0.61 12.41 42.80
N GLY A 90 0.55 12.96 42.42
CA GLY A 90 1.78 12.19 42.15
C GLY A 90 1.92 11.62 40.73
N ALA A 91 0.98 11.88 39.81
CA ALA A 91 1.17 11.58 38.38
C ALA A 91 1.86 12.70 37.59
N ALA A 92 1.92 13.92 38.15
CA ALA A 92 2.45 15.12 37.49
C ALA A 92 3.98 15.31 37.62
N GLY A 93 4.73 14.31 38.11
CA GLY A 93 6.07 14.55 38.64
C GLY A 93 7.30 14.27 37.77
N LYS A 94 7.22 13.51 36.66
CA LYS A 94 8.38 13.27 35.77
C LYS A 94 7.94 12.98 34.33
N GLU A 95 7.72 14.02 33.53
CA GLU A 95 7.78 13.92 32.05
C GLU A 95 8.99 14.74 31.59
N PRO A 96 10.14 14.09 31.39
CA PRO A 96 10.44 13.55 30.06
C PRO A 96 10.78 12.06 30.07
N MET A 97 10.70 11.40 28.91
CA MET A 97 11.60 10.26 28.64
C MET A 97 13.03 10.80 28.72
N ASP A 98 13.59 10.85 29.92
CA ASP A 98 15.02 11.07 30.09
C ASP A 98 15.72 9.90 29.42
N THR A 99 16.56 10.22 28.45
CA THR A 99 17.40 9.22 27.78
C THR A 99 18.16 8.45 28.87
N PRO A 100 18.14 7.11 28.89
CA PRO A 100 19.04 6.39 29.77
C PRO A 100 20.49 6.88 29.55
N PRO A 101 21.32 6.92 30.59
CA PRO A 101 22.68 7.45 30.50
C PRO A 101 23.55 6.47 29.72
N LEU A 102 23.45 6.51 28.40
CA LEU A 102 24.50 6.04 27.51
C LEU A 102 25.44 7.23 27.25
N PRO A 103 26.76 7.08 27.45
CA PRO A 103 27.77 8.04 27.00
C PRO A 103 27.57 8.47 25.54
N SER A 104 27.96 9.71 25.22
CA SER A 104 27.67 10.33 23.91
C SER A 104 28.31 9.60 22.71
N ALA A 105 29.50 9.01 22.90
CA ALA A 105 30.17 8.18 21.89
C ALA A 105 29.38 6.87 21.63
N ASP A 106 28.90 6.23 22.69
CA ASP A 106 28.13 4.99 22.60
C ASP A 106 26.82 5.20 21.84
N ARG A 107 26.16 6.35 22.00
CA ARG A 107 24.90 6.65 21.31
C ARG A 107 25.02 6.64 19.79
N ARG A 108 26.15 7.09 19.22
CA ARG A 108 26.37 7.08 17.77
C ARG A 108 26.63 5.67 17.27
N ILE A 109 27.46 4.91 17.98
CA ILE A 109 27.76 3.50 17.66
C ILE A 109 26.47 2.67 17.71
N PHE A 110 25.65 2.85 18.75
CA PHE A 110 24.35 2.21 18.84
C PHE A 110 23.46 2.60 17.67
N ALA A 111 23.31 3.88 17.33
CA ALA A 111 22.53 4.29 16.16
C ALA A 111 23.01 3.62 14.85
N VAL A 112 24.33 3.49 14.64
CA VAL A 112 24.89 2.79 13.47
C VAL A 112 24.54 1.31 13.49
N ILE A 113 24.72 0.60 14.60
CA ILE A 113 24.35 -0.82 14.74
C ILE A 113 22.88 -1.03 14.41
N LEU A 114 22.02 -0.09 14.79
CA LEU A 114 20.58 -0.15 14.54
C LEU A 114 20.23 0.03 13.08
N LEU A 115 20.90 0.95 12.39
CA LEU A 115 20.73 1.14 10.95
C LEU A 115 21.22 -0.10 10.18
N LEU A 116 22.35 -0.68 10.60
CA LEU A 116 22.84 -1.96 10.07
C LEU A 116 21.82 -3.08 10.29
N PHE A 117 21.23 -3.15 11.48
CA PHE A 117 20.19 -4.13 11.78
C PHE A 117 18.95 -3.96 10.89
N ALA A 118 18.53 -2.72 10.63
CA ALA A 118 17.43 -2.44 9.70
C ALA A 118 17.76 -2.89 8.26
N VAL A 119 18.99 -2.64 7.79
CA VAL A 119 19.47 -3.12 6.48
C VAL A 119 19.47 -4.64 6.43
N ILE A 120 20.12 -5.32 7.38
CA ILE A 120 20.18 -6.79 7.46
C ILE A 120 18.79 -7.41 7.49
N SER A 121 17.89 -6.81 8.28
CA SER A 121 16.48 -7.20 8.39
C SER A 121 15.76 -7.11 7.05
N SER A 122 15.90 -5.99 6.34
CA SER A 122 15.22 -5.75 5.07
C SER A 122 15.64 -6.75 3.97
N VAL A 123 16.92 -7.12 3.92
CA VAL A 123 17.46 -8.10 2.95
C VAL A 123 16.98 -9.52 3.28
N ASN A 124 16.93 -9.86 4.58
CA ASN A 124 16.46 -11.17 5.06
C ASN A 124 14.96 -11.39 4.83
N ILE A 125 14.18 -10.31 4.84
CA ILE A 125 12.75 -10.33 4.55
C ILE A 125 12.53 -10.52 3.05
N PRO A 126 11.76 -11.55 2.63
CA PRO A 126 11.40 -11.68 1.23
C PRO A 126 10.51 -10.55 0.76
N ASN A 127 10.87 -9.95 -0.38
CA ASN A 127 9.97 -9.10 -1.12
C ASN A 127 9.16 -9.95 -2.11
N TYR A 128 7.87 -9.64 -2.23
CA TYR A 128 6.87 -10.37 -3.02
C TYR A 128 7.33 -10.59 -4.47
N ARG A 129 7.97 -9.58 -5.08
CA ARG A 129 8.45 -9.64 -6.47
C ARG A 129 9.90 -10.11 -6.62
N SER A 130 10.76 -9.92 -5.60
CA SER A 130 12.19 -10.30 -5.68
C SER A 130 12.46 -11.80 -5.55
N THR A 131 11.56 -12.58 -4.95
CA THR A 131 11.76 -14.03 -4.76
C THR A 131 10.49 -14.77 -5.08
N GLY A 132 10.53 -15.51 -6.18
CA GLY A 132 9.41 -16.30 -6.67
C GLY A 132 9.52 -16.48 -8.18
N LYS A 133 8.62 -17.29 -8.72
CA LYS A 133 8.34 -17.32 -10.15
C LYS A 133 7.88 -15.94 -10.59
N PHE A 134 8.12 -15.60 -11.86
CA PHE A 134 7.66 -14.34 -12.42
C PHE A 134 6.12 -14.26 -12.35
N ASP A 135 5.62 -13.15 -11.83
CA ASP A 135 4.19 -12.87 -11.75
C ASP A 135 3.81 -11.96 -12.92
N ALA A 136 3.32 -12.57 -13.99
CA ALA A 136 3.09 -11.90 -15.26
C ALA A 136 2.01 -10.82 -15.22
N MET A 137 1.09 -10.91 -14.26
CA MET A 137 0.11 -9.87 -13.97
C MET A 137 0.75 -8.74 -13.15
N HIS A 138 1.18 -8.99 -11.91
CA HIS A 138 1.62 -7.92 -11.00
C HIS A 138 2.95 -7.27 -11.41
N GLU A 139 3.90 -8.02 -11.96
CA GLU A 139 5.11 -7.44 -12.55
C GLU A 139 4.81 -6.81 -13.92
N GLY A 140 3.83 -7.37 -14.65
CA GLY A 140 3.30 -6.79 -15.89
C GLY A 140 2.74 -5.38 -15.70
N GLU A 141 2.03 -5.10 -14.60
CA GLU A 141 1.46 -3.79 -14.27
C GLU A 141 2.50 -2.65 -14.23
N THR A 142 3.78 -2.97 -14.07
CA THR A 142 4.87 -1.98 -14.13
C THR A 142 5.66 -2.08 -15.43
N LEU A 143 5.96 -3.30 -15.91
CA LEU A 143 6.76 -3.53 -17.10
C LEU A 143 6.06 -3.10 -18.40
N GLY A 144 4.78 -3.46 -18.57
CA GLY A 144 4.00 -3.14 -19.77
C GLY A 144 3.82 -1.63 -19.96
N PRO A 145 3.26 -0.90 -18.97
CA PRO A 145 3.14 0.56 -19.05
C PRO A 145 4.48 1.27 -19.23
N ALA A 146 5.60 0.71 -18.73
CA ALA A 146 6.91 1.30 -18.93
C ALA A 146 7.35 1.31 -20.40
N VAL A 147 7.02 0.27 -21.17
CA VAL A 147 7.27 0.25 -22.63
C VAL A 147 6.52 1.38 -23.32
N SER A 148 5.23 1.51 -23.04
CA SER A 148 4.41 2.60 -23.60
C SER A 148 4.93 3.98 -23.18
N TYR A 149 5.32 4.16 -21.93
CA TYR A 149 5.88 5.42 -21.43
C TYR A 149 7.19 5.79 -22.13
N LEU A 150 8.09 4.82 -22.35
CA LEU A 150 9.33 5.01 -23.11
C LEU A 150 9.04 5.37 -24.57
N ALA A 151 7.97 4.84 -25.15
CA ALA A 151 7.51 5.17 -26.50
C ALA A 151 6.79 6.53 -26.61
N GLY A 152 6.90 7.41 -25.61
CA GLY A 152 6.35 8.76 -25.68
C GLY A 152 4.89 8.90 -25.23
N LYS A 153 4.20 7.80 -24.87
CA LYS A 153 2.80 7.85 -24.42
C LYS A 153 2.65 8.64 -23.11
N VAL A 154 1.57 9.40 -23.01
CA VAL A 154 1.26 10.28 -21.87
C VAL A 154 0.42 9.54 -20.83
N PRO A 155 0.80 9.55 -19.53
CA PRO A 155 0.02 8.98 -18.44
C PRO A 155 -1.43 9.46 -18.39
N TYR A 156 -2.35 8.53 -18.12
CA TYR A 156 -3.81 8.71 -17.99
C TYR A 156 -4.55 9.15 -19.26
N ARG A 157 -3.86 9.77 -20.22
CA ARG A 157 -4.39 10.06 -21.54
C ARG A 157 -4.22 8.87 -22.48
N ASP A 158 -2.97 8.46 -22.69
CA ASP A 158 -2.59 7.44 -23.67
C ASP A 158 -2.26 6.09 -23.03
N ILE A 159 -2.10 6.05 -21.69
CA ILE A 159 -1.90 4.82 -20.89
C ILE A 159 -2.54 4.93 -19.50
N ILE A 160 -3.33 3.94 -19.10
CA ILE A 160 -4.07 3.88 -17.84
C ILE A 160 -3.43 2.86 -16.90
N PHE A 161 -3.37 3.21 -15.61
CA PHE A 161 -2.93 2.35 -14.52
C PHE A 161 -3.46 2.86 -13.17
N LEU A 162 -3.54 1.98 -12.17
CA LEU A 162 -4.24 2.26 -10.90
C LEU A 162 -3.37 2.85 -9.79
N HIS A 163 -2.10 2.46 -9.69
CA HIS A 163 -1.34 2.70 -8.47
C HIS A 163 -0.67 4.06 -8.46
N GLY A 164 -0.11 4.53 -9.57
CA GLY A 164 0.54 5.84 -9.67
C GLY A 164 1.65 5.83 -10.71
N VAL A 165 2.02 7.00 -11.22
CA VAL A 165 2.96 7.12 -12.35
C VAL A 165 4.32 6.52 -12.02
N PHE A 166 4.81 6.73 -10.79
CA PHE A 166 6.02 6.09 -10.31
C PHE A 166 5.83 4.59 -10.17
N GLU A 167 4.87 4.14 -9.35
CA GLU A 167 4.71 2.72 -9.02
C GLU A 167 4.52 1.83 -10.26
N ASN A 168 3.78 2.32 -11.26
CA ASN A 168 3.55 1.62 -12.52
C ASN A 168 4.68 1.88 -13.54
N PRO A 169 4.61 2.85 -14.48
CA PRO A 169 5.62 2.93 -15.53
C PRO A 169 6.99 3.44 -15.05
N VAL A 170 7.05 4.52 -14.27
CA VAL A 170 8.30 5.27 -14.09
C VAL A 170 9.31 4.54 -13.20
N ARG A 171 8.89 3.71 -12.23
CA ARG A 171 9.82 2.88 -11.44
C ARG A 171 10.61 1.92 -12.34
N SER A 172 9.93 1.25 -13.26
CA SER A 172 10.61 0.36 -14.22
C SER A 172 11.53 1.16 -15.15
N VAL A 173 11.10 2.33 -15.63
CA VAL A 173 11.96 3.22 -16.44
C VAL A 173 13.20 3.67 -15.68
N VAL A 174 13.08 4.04 -14.40
CA VAL A 174 14.22 4.42 -13.56
C VAL A 174 15.15 3.22 -13.37
N ALA A 175 14.61 2.02 -13.11
CA ALA A 175 15.42 0.82 -13.00
C ALA A 175 16.19 0.52 -14.29
N PHE A 176 15.54 0.65 -15.45
CA PHE A 176 16.18 0.44 -16.75
C PHE A 176 17.32 1.43 -17.00
N LYS A 177 17.15 2.69 -16.59
CA LYS A 177 18.20 3.72 -16.71
C LYS A 177 19.38 3.50 -15.76
N LEU A 178 19.13 2.98 -14.55
CA LEU A 178 20.17 2.79 -13.55
C LEU A 178 20.97 1.49 -13.75
N PHE A 179 20.31 0.41 -14.19
CA PHE A 179 20.87 -0.94 -14.16
C PHE A 179 20.79 -1.68 -15.51
N GLY A 180 20.23 -1.05 -16.55
CA GLY A 180 19.92 -1.68 -17.84
C GLY A 180 18.51 -2.27 -17.88
N LYS A 181 17.94 -2.41 -19.08
CA LYS A 181 16.57 -2.92 -19.29
C LYS A 181 16.52 -4.44 -19.04
N SER A 182 16.02 -4.84 -17.87
CA SER A 182 15.75 -6.24 -17.50
C SER A 182 14.72 -6.32 -16.38
N ILE A 183 14.08 -7.47 -16.21
CA ILE A 183 13.24 -7.79 -15.04
C ILE A 183 14.10 -7.71 -13.76
N GLY A 184 15.34 -8.19 -13.86
CA GLY A 184 16.31 -8.19 -12.77
C GLY A 184 16.57 -6.78 -12.20
N SER A 185 16.68 -5.78 -13.08
CA SER A 185 16.84 -4.37 -12.73
C SER A 185 15.65 -3.83 -11.94
N VAL A 186 14.42 -4.13 -12.37
CA VAL A 186 13.20 -3.66 -11.70
C VAL A 186 13.10 -4.26 -10.30
N ARG A 187 13.34 -5.57 -10.18
CA ARG A 187 13.37 -6.27 -8.88
C ARG A 187 14.47 -5.73 -7.96
N ALA A 188 15.63 -5.38 -8.50
CA ALA A 188 16.73 -4.78 -7.75
C ALA A 188 16.36 -3.39 -7.20
N LEU A 189 15.78 -2.51 -8.03
CA LEU A 189 15.32 -1.19 -7.57
C LEU A 189 14.27 -1.31 -6.47
N GLU A 190 13.32 -2.25 -6.60
CA GLU A 190 12.32 -2.50 -5.58
C GLU A 190 12.94 -2.96 -4.25
N SER A 191 13.97 -3.81 -4.29
CA SER A 191 14.75 -4.20 -3.11
C SER A 191 15.49 -3.01 -2.49
N ILE A 192 16.06 -2.10 -3.29
CA ILE A 192 16.71 -0.87 -2.80
C ILE A 192 15.70 0.02 -2.08
N LEU A 193 14.52 0.25 -2.67
CA LEU A 193 13.46 1.04 -2.07
C LEU A 193 12.98 0.45 -0.74
N LYS A 194 12.91 -0.89 -0.64
CA LYS A 194 12.60 -1.58 0.62
C LYS A 194 13.70 -1.38 1.68
N VAL A 195 14.98 -1.45 1.32
CA VAL A 195 16.09 -1.16 2.26
C VAL A 195 15.96 0.27 2.78
N PHE A 196 15.73 1.22 1.88
CA PHE A 196 15.54 2.63 2.23
C PHE A 196 14.35 2.84 3.17
N LEU A 197 13.21 2.20 2.89
CA LEU A 197 12.03 2.22 3.74
C LEU A 197 12.32 1.75 5.18
N PHE A 198 13.05 0.65 5.34
CA PHE A 198 13.40 0.11 6.65
C PHE A 198 14.34 1.03 7.42
N VAL A 199 15.30 1.64 6.74
CA VAL A 199 16.20 2.66 7.31
C VAL A 199 15.40 3.87 7.79
N MET A 200 14.48 4.38 6.97
CA MET A 200 13.63 5.50 7.35
C MET A 200 12.71 5.18 8.52
N LEU A 201 12.14 3.97 8.55
CA LEU A 201 11.34 3.51 9.68
C LEU A 201 12.18 3.47 10.96
N ALA A 202 13.42 2.98 10.89
CA ALA A 202 14.35 3.01 12.01
C ALA A 202 14.59 4.44 12.51
N VAL A 203 14.88 5.38 11.61
CA VAL A 203 15.07 6.80 11.94
C VAL A 203 13.81 7.39 12.58
N PHE A 204 12.63 7.11 12.03
CA PHE A 204 11.35 7.59 12.57
C PHE A 204 11.13 7.11 14.00
N LEU A 205 11.32 5.81 14.25
CA LEU A 205 11.14 5.26 15.58
C LEU A 205 12.18 5.81 16.58
N ILE A 206 13.43 6.02 16.17
CA ILE A 206 14.45 6.71 16.99
C ILE A 206 13.97 8.11 17.39
N GLN A 207 13.34 8.86 16.46
CA GLN A 207 12.83 10.21 16.73
C GLN A 207 11.68 10.21 17.74
N ILE A 208 10.65 9.37 17.58
CA ILE A 208 9.48 9.38 18.47
C ILE A 208 9.81 8.90 19.89
N TYR A 209 10.81 8.03 20.04
CA TYR A 209 11.33 7.59 21.34
C TYR A 209 12.49 8.44 21.86
N ARG A 210 12.78 9.59 21.23
CA ARG A 210 13.81 10.56 21.64
C ARG A 210 15.19 9.93 21.87
N GLY A 211 15.56 8.95 21.04
CA GLY A 211 16.84 8.23 21.16
C GLY A 211 16.89 7.19 22.28
N ASN A 212 15.75 6.81 22.88
CA ASN A 212 15.68 5.66 23.77
C ASN A 212 15.74 4.36 22.94
N TYR A 213 16.95 3.89 22.69
CA TYR A 213 17.23 2.76 21.82
C TYR A 213 16.57 1.45 22.28
N LEU A 214 16.36 1.26 23.58
CA LEU A 214 15.66 0.07 24.10
C LEU A 214 14.22 0.00 23.58
N TYR A 215 13.47 1.10 23.65
CA TYR A 215 12.09 1.15 23.21
C TYR A 215 11.97 1.05 21.70
N TYR A 216 12.83 1.77 20.98
CA TYR A 216 12.96 1.60 19.55
C TYR A 216 13.19 0.13 19.17
N LEU A 217 14.17 -0.53 19.78
CA LEU A 217 14.51 -1.91 19.47
C LEU A 217 13.39 -2.88 19.78
N ALA A 218 12.73 -2.72 20.93
CA ALA A 218 11.58 -3.54 21.28
C ALA A 218 10.45 -3.41 20.24
N VAL A 219 10.16 -2.19 19.79
CA VAL A 219 9.14 -1.94 18.76
C VAL A 219 9.59 -2.50 17.42
N PHE A 220 10.80 -2.20 16.98
CA PHE A 220 11.30 -2.66 15.70
C PHE A 220 11.33 -4.20 15.64
N LEU A 221 11.81 -4.86 16.70
CA LEU A 221 11.73 -6.32 16.83
C LEU A 221 10.28 -6.81 16.81
N ALA A 222 9.36 -6.17 17.52
CA ALA A 222 7.94 -6.55 17.49
C ALA A 222 7.31 -6.39 16.10
N LEU A 223 7.61 -5.32 15.37
CA LEU A 223 7.18 -5.13 13.98
C LEU A 223 7.76 -6.21 13.06
N MET A 224 9.03 -6.59 13.26
CA MET A 224 9.68 -7.68 12.53
C MET A 224 9.05 -9.04 12.84
N LEU A 225 8.65 -9.27 14.09
CA LEU A 225 7.92 -10.47 14.49
C LEU A 225 6.54 -10.52 13.83
N PHE A 226 5.82 -9.39 13.79
CA PHE A 226 4.51 -9.30 13.12
C PHE A 226 4.60 -9.43 11.59
N TYR A 227 5.77 -9.11 11.02
CA TYR A 227 6.06 -9.32 9.61
C TYR A 227 6.17 -10.81 9.24
N LYS A 228 6.64 -11.66 10.16
CA LYS A 228 6.89 -13.09 9.92
C LYS A 228 5.78 -13.95 10.56
N HIS A 229 5.60 -15.17 10.05
CA HIS A 229 4.76 -16.21 10.66
C HIS A 229 5.36 -16.76 11.97
N LEU A 230 5.65 -15.92 12.97
CA LEU A 230 5.95 -16.40 14.31
C LEU A 230 4.64 -16.62 15.08
N PHE A 231 4.64 -17.64 15.93
CA PHE A 231 3.52 -18.09 16.78
C PHE A 231 2.44 -18.95 16.12
N GLY A 232 2.72 -19.60 14.98
CA GLY A 232 1.75 -20.53 14.37
C GLY A 232 0.50 -19.84 13.81
N LEU A 233 0.51 -18.49 13.73
CA LEU A 233 -0.53 -17.75 13.03
C LEU A 233 -0.39 -18.03 11.53
N PRO A 234 -1.48 -18.49 10.86
CA PRO A 234 -1.42 -18.91 9.47
C PRO A 234 -1.08 -17.76 8.50
N ARG A 235 -1.08 -16.49 8.94
CA ARG A 235 -0.96 -15.31 8.08
C ARG A 235 -0.06 -14.22 8.68
N ARG A 236 0.62 -13.45 7.82
CA ARG A 236 1.44 -12.28 8.24
C ARG A 236 0.52 -11.20 8.80
N LEU A 237 0.76 -10.71 10.02
CA LEU A 237 -0.10 -9.71 10.65
C LEU A 237 0.03 -8.32 10.02
N MET A 238 1.24 -7.97 9.58
CA MET A 238 1.48 -6.75 8.81
C MET A 238 2.65 -6.92 7.84
N PHE A 239 2.72 -6.06 6.83
CA PHE A 239 3.93 -5.88 6.04
C PHE A 239 3.98 -4.48 5.43
N PHE A 240 5.17 -4.03 5.10
CA PHE A 240 5.39 -2.76 4.43
C PHE A 240 5.55 -2.99 2.92
N LYS A 241 4.85 -2.21 2.11
CA LYS A 241 5.05 -2.17 0.65
C LYS A 241 6.04 -1.07 0.29
N THR A 242 6.70 -1.17 -0.86
CA THR A 242 7.59 -0.12 -1.39
C THR A 242 6.88 1.21 -1.63
N MET A 243 5.56 1.18 -1.84
CA MET A 243 4.73 2.39 -1.88
C MET A 243 4.74 3.18 -0.54
N ASP A 244 5.12 2.56 0.59
CA ASP A 244 5.13 3.18 1.93
C ASP A 244 6.36 4.07 2.19
N VAL A 245 7.25 4.22 1.21
CA VAL A 245 8.39 5.16 1.28
C VAL A 245 7.89 6.59 1.50
N THR A 246 6.82 7.01 0.82
CA THR A 246 6.25 8.35 0.99
C THR A 246 5.57 8.52 2.35
N MET A 247 4.84 7.50 2.82
CA MET A 247 4.26 7.49 4.16
C MET A 247 5.33 7.68 5.22
N THR A 248 6.42 6.90 5.15
CA THR A 248 7.50 6.99 6.13
C THR A 248 8.26 8.32 6.00
N SER A 249 8.40 8.86 4.79
CA SER A 249 8.99 10.18 4.54
C SER A 249 8.19 11.28 5.23
N PHE A 250 6.87 11.23 5.10
CA PHE A 250 5.97 12.17 5.76
C PHE A 250 6.08 12.05 7.28
N LEU A 251 6.09 10.82 7.81
CA LEU A 251 6.25 10.56 9.25
C LEU A 251 7.55 11.13 9.82
N LEU A 252 8.66 11.17 9.07
CA LEU A 252 9.91 11.78 9.54
C LEU A 252 9.78 13.28 9.81
N THR A 253 8.83 13.98 9.17
CA THR A 253 8.61 15.42 9.39
C THR A 253 7.85 15.70 10.69
N ILE A 254 7.01 14.76 11.14
CA ILE A 254 6.07 14.95 12.25
C ILE A 254 6.78 15.20 13.59
N PRO A 255 7.75 14.39 14.04
CA PRO A 255 8.46 14.65 15.30
C PRO A 255 9.34 15.90 15.24
N VAL A 256 9.84 16.27 14.06
CA VAL A 256 10.63 17.50 13.86
C VAL A 256 9.74 18.74 14.04
N LEU A 257 8.58 18.78 13.36
CA LEU A 257 7.61 19.87 13.51
C LEU A 257 7.10 20.00 14.94
N TYR A 258 6.81 18.87 15.59
CA TYR A 258 6.39 18.86 16.98
C TYR A 258 7.43 19.42 17.95
N ARG A 259 8.72 19.29 17.64
CA ARG A 259 9.77 19.95 18.43
C ARG A 259 9.75 21.46 18.22
N PHE A 260 9.58 21.93 16.99
CA PHE A 260 9.51 23.36 16.71
C PHE A 260 8.33 24.05 17.38
N SER A 261 7.17 23.39 17.52
CA SER A 261 6.03 23.98 18.25
C SER A 261 6.30 24.19 19.75
N LYS A 262 7.31 23.54 20.31
CA LYS A 262 7.69 23.66 21.74
C LYS A 262 8.87 24.59 22.00
N LEU A 263 9.66 24.93 20.98
CA LEU A 263 10.89 25.69 21.17
C LEU A 263 10.62 27.21 21.15
N LYS A 264 11.13 27.92 22.15
CA LYS A 264 11.10 29.39 22.21
C LYS A 264 11.95 30.04 21.10
N ARG A 265 13.00 29.34 20.64
CA ARG A 265 13.88 29.74 19.53
C ARG A 265 13.94 28.61 18.51
N VAL A 266 13.55 28.91 17.29
CA VAL A 266 13.57 27.98 16.15
C VAL A 266 14.46 28.59 15.09
N ASN A 267 15.35 27.78 14.48
CA ASN A 267 16.07 28.19 13.28
C ASN A 267 15.04 28.38 12.14
N PRO A 268 14.85 29.60 11.61
CA PRO A 268 13.81 29.84 10.60
C PRO A 268 14.01 29.00 9.33
N TRP A 269 15.26 28.78 8.90
CA TRP A 269 15.57 27.93 7.76
C TRP A 269 15.24 26.47 8.02
N GLY A 270 15.57 25.97 9.20
CA GLY A 270 15.21 24.60 9.61
C GLY A 270 13.69 24.39 9.63
N LEU A 271 12.93 25.40 10.05
CA LEU A 271 11.46 25.38 9.99
C LEU A 271 10.96 25.37 8.53
N ILE A 272 11.46 26.28 7.67
CA ILE A 272 11.07 26.32 6.26
C ILE A 272 11.29 24.96 5.60
N VAL A 273 12.48 24.38 5.74
CA VAL A 273 12.82 23.07 5.12
C VAL A 273 11.89 21.98 5.64
N THR A 274 11.61 21.96 6.94
CA THR A 274 10.74 20.92 7.51
C THR A 274 9.29 21.08 7.04
N VAL A 275 8.77 22.31 7.01
CA VAL A 275 7.40 22.61 6.54
C VAL A 275 7.29 22.39 5.02
N PHE A 276 8.35 22.67 4.27
CA PHE A 276 8.47 22.33 2.86
C PHE A 276 8.25 20.84 2.65
N PHE A 277 9.02 19.96 3.31
CA PHE A 277 8.81 18.51 3.16
C PHE A 277 7.46 18.03 3.68
N PHE A 278 6.98 18.61 4.78
CA PHE A 278 5.66 18.28 5.35
C PHE A 278 4.50 18.58 4.40
N SER A 279 4.62 19.61 3.55
CA SER A 279 3.61 19.99 2.56
C SER A 279 3.87 19.38 1.16
N PHE A 280 5.12 19.22 0.77
CA PHE A 280 5.54 18.61 -0.49
C PHE A 280 5.17 17.13 -0.57
N ILE A 281 5.54 16.34 0.45
CA ILE A 281 5.41 14.87 0.40
C ILE A 281 3.97 14.43 0.17
N PRO A 282 2.94 14.93 0.90
CA PRO A 282 1.56 14.52 0.70
C PRO A 282 1.05 14.68 -0.74
N LEU A 283 1.35 15.82 -1.38
CA LEU A 283 0.90 16.10 -2.74
C LEU A 283 1.77 15.38 -3.79
N ALA A 284 3.10 15.36 -3.61
CA ALA A 284 4.01 14.61 -4.49
C ALA A 284 3.71 13.10 -4.47
N SER A 285 3.17 12.59 -3.37
CA SER A 285 2.80 11.19 -3.22
C SER A 285 1.76 10.72 -4.24
N PHE A 286 0.90 11.59 -4.79
CA PHE A 286 -0.01 11.20 -5.87
C PHE A 286 0.73 10.68 -7.12
N GLY A 287 1.89 11.25 -7.42
CA GLY A 287 2.74 10.79 -8.51
C GLY A 287 3.44 9.48 -8.17
N TYR A 288 3.66 9.22 -6.88
CA TYR A 288 4.28 7.98 -6.40
C TYR A 288 3.29 6.82 -6.34
N SER A 289 2.24 7.00 -5.53
CA SER A 289 1.13 6.09 -5.30
C SER A 289 -0.13 6.89 -4.94
N VAL A 290 -1.18 6.76 -5.75
CA VAL A 290 -2.45 7.49 -5.67
C VAL A 290 -3.12 7.31 -4.31
N ASP A 291 -3.25 6.07 -3.82
CA ASP A 291 -3.89 5.78 -2.53
C ASP A 291 -3.10 6.37 -1.37
N ARG A 292 -1.77 6.26 -1.38
CA ARG A 292 -0.92 6.94 -0.39
C ARG A 292 -1.01 8.46 -0.50
N GLY A 293 -1.10 9.01 -1.71
CA GLY A 293 -1.36 10.42 -1.98
C GLY A 293 -2.64 10.91 -1.31
N VAL A 294 -3.76 10.22 -1.52
CA VAL A 294 -5.05 10.55 -0.89
C VAL A 294 -4.94 10.57 0.63
N TYR A 295 -4.39 9.51 1.24
CA TYR A 295 -4.34 9.40 2.71
C TYR A 295 -3.40 10.43 3.35
N LEU A 296 -2.24 10.67 2.75
CA LEU A 296 -1.29 11.65 3.25
C LEU A 296 -1.80 13.08 3.05
N PHE A 297 -2.43 13.37 1.90
CA PHE A 297 -2.99 14.70 1.65
C PHE A 297 -4.17 15.00 2.57
N ALA A 298 -5.07 14.04 2.79
CA ALA A 298 -6.13 14.17 3.78
C ALA A 298 -5.58 14.41 5.20
N THR A 299 -4.52 13.68 5.59
CA THR A 299 -3.83 13.92 6.87
C THR A 299 -3.25 15.33 6.94
N TYR A 300 -2.59 15.79 5.88
CA TYR A 300 -2.02 17.13 5.81
C TYR A 300 -3.09 18.22 5.92
N LEU A 301 -4.23 18.07 5.24
CA LEU A 301 -5.36 19.00 5.31
C LEU A 301 -5.97 19.12 6.72
N ILE A 302 -5.82 18.09 7.56
CA ILE A 302 -6.25 18.14 8.96
C ILE A 302 -5.14 18.71 9.86
N VAL A 303 -3.93 18.18 9.74
CA VAL A 303 -2.82 18.45 10.68
C VAL A 303 -2.21 19.83 10.45
N SER A 304 -2.06 20.27 9.20
CA SER A 304 -1.43 21.55 8.86
C SER A 304 -2.22 22.75 9.42
N PRO A 305 -3.55 22.87 9.23
CA PRO A 305 -4.32 23.94 9.85
C PRO A 305 -4.27 23.93 11.38
N ILE A 306 -4.36 22.75 12.01
CA ILE A 306 -4.25 22.62 13.48
C ILE A 306 -2.91 23.19 13.96
N LEU A 307 -1.80 22.80 13.32
CA LEU A 307 -0.48 23.33 13.66
C LEU A 307 -0.39 24.84 13.45
N TYR A 308 -0.87 25.32 12.30
CA TYR A 308 -0.81 26.74 11.96
C TYR A 308 -1.56 27.58 12.99
N PHE A 309 -2.84 27.30 13.22
CA PHE A 309 -3.67 28.12 14.11
C PHE A 309 -3.26 28.03 15.58
N LEU A 310 -2.83 26.86 16.05
CA LEU A 310 -2.44 26.69 17.46
C LEU A 310 -1.05 27.25 17.79
N PHE A 311 -0.09 27.16 16.86
CA PHE A 311 1.33 27.43 17.17
C PHE A 311 1.98 28.52 16.33
N PHE A 312 1.53 28.75 15.09
CA PHE A 312 2.26 29.61 14.14
C PHE A 312 1.52 30.88 13.74
N HIS A 313 0.19 30.93 13.83
CA HIS A 313 -0.61 32.06 13.36
C HIS A 313 -0.26 33.38 14.07
N GLY A 314 -0.14 33.35 15.40
CA GLY A 314 0.26 34.51 16.21
C GLY A 314 1.77 34.61 16.47
N SER A 315 2.61 33.79 15.83
CA SER A 315 4.05 33.75 16.13
C SER A 315 4.88 34.48 15.07
N ARG A 316 6.10 34.91 15.44
CA ARG A 316 7.08 35.48 14.49
C ARG A 316 7.45 34.54 13.33
N PHE A 317 7.14 33.24 13.47
CA PHE A 317 7.42 32.23 12.46
C PHE A 317 6.28 32.03 11.46
N ARG A 318 5.17 32.78 11.57
CA ARG A 318 4.02 32.72 10.66
C ARG A 318 4.43 32.73 9.18
N ARG A 319 5.24 33.72 8.77
CA ARG A 319 5.68 33.88 7.37
C ARG A 319 6.54 32.70 6.90
N HIS A 320 7.41 32.18 7.77
CA HIS A 320 8.28 31.04 7.48
C HIS A 320 7.47 29.75 7.28
N TYR A 321 6.44 29.53 8.11
CA TYR A 321 5.52 28.41 7.95
C TYR A 321 4.76 28.50 6.63
N LEU A 322 4.14 29.64 6.33
CA LEU A 322 3.38 29.85 5.09
C LEU A 322 4.28 29.74 3.85
N ALA A 323 5.50 30.29 3.90
CA ALA A 323 6.47 30.18 2.81
C ALA A 323 6.89 28.73 2.57
N GLY A 324 7.23 27.98 3.63
CA GLY A 324 7.56 26.56 3.52
C GLY A 324 6.41 25.76 2.91
N THR A 325 5.18 26.01 3.35
CA THR A 325 3.98 25.36 2.80
C THR A 325 3.77 25.69 1.33
N PHE A 326 3.83 26.97 0.96
CA PHE A 326 3.64 27.41 -0.42
C PHE A 326 4.70 26.79 -1.34
N LEU A 327 5.98 26.88 -0.96
CA LEU A 327 7.08 26.31 -1.75
C LEU A 327 6.98 24.79 -1.88
N GLY A 328 6.59 24.09 -0.81
CA GLY A 328 6.42 22.64 -0.83
C GLY A 328 5.29 22.20 -1.74
N LEU A 329 4.12 22.84 -1.65
CA LEU A 329 2.99 22.56 -2.55
C LEU A 329 3.32 22.90 -4.01
N LEU A 330 3.94 24.06 -4.27
CA LEU A 330 4.35 24.45 -5.62
C LEU A 330 5.33 23.44 -6.23
N ALA A 331 6.36 23.05 -5.48
CA ALA A 331 7.32 22.05 -5.94
C ALA A 331 6.67 20.69 -6.22
N ALA A 332 5.68 20.29 -5.42
CA ALA A 332 4.94 19.06 -5.64
C ALA A 332 4.08 19.13 -6.92
N VAL A 333 3.41 20.25 -7.18
CA VAL A 333 2.67 20.48 -8.44
C VAL A 333 3.62 20.41 -9.64
N LEU A 334 4.78 21.07 -9.57
CA LEU A 334 5.77 21.02 -10.65
C LEU A 334 6.29 19.60 -10.91
N LEU A 335 6.56 18.83 -9.85
CA LEU A 335 6.93 17.42 -9.98
C LEU A 335 5.83 16.60 -10.64
N LEU A 336 4.57 16.77 -10.21
CA LEU A 336 3.42 16.08 -10.82
C LEU A 336 3.28 16.44 -12.30
N ASN A 337 3.48 17.71 -12.66
CA ASN A 337 3.44 18.15 -14.06
C ASN A 337 4.44 17.39 -14.92
N VAL A 338 5.67 17.22 -14.42
CA VAL A 338 6.73 16.47 -15.12
C VAL A 338 6.37 14.99 -15.22
N LEU A 339 5.92 14.36 -14.13
CA LEU A 339 5.56 12.94 -14.13
C LEU A 339 4.38 12.65 -15.07
N LEU A 340 3.37 13.50 -15.06
CA LEU A 340 2.15 13.40 -15.88
C LEU A 340 2.35 13.92 -17.31
N ARG A 341 3.50 14.50 -17.65
CA ARG A 341 3.75 15.18 -18.94
C ARG A 341 2.66 16.20 -19.30
N GLY A 342 2.18 16.94 -18.29
CA GLY A 342 1.13 17.95 -18.43
C GLY A 342 -0.31 17.44 -18.39
N ALA A 343 -0.56 16.13 -18.34
CA ALA A 343 -1.92 15.55 -18.34
C ALA A 343 -2.61 15.59 -16.97
N PHE A 344 -2.75 16.78 -16.38
CA PHE A 344 -3.42 16.97 -15.09
C PHE A 344 -4.92 16.70 -15.15
N TYR A 345 -5.57 17.12 -16.23
CA TYR A 345 -7.02 16.94 -16.38
C TYR A 345 -7.36 15.46 -16.44
N GLU A 346 -6.69 14.70 -17.30
CA GLU A 346 -6.90 13.27 -17.50
C GLU A 346 -6.54 12.49 -16.23
N PHE A 347 -5.47 12.88 -15.54
CA PHE A 347 -5.15 12.33 -14.23
C PHE A 347 -6.29 12.56 -13.23
N PHE A 348 -6.79 13.79 -13.15
CA PHE A 348 -7.82 14.15 -12.17
C PHE A 348 -9.14 13.43 -12.48
N GLU A 349 -9.57 13.47 -13.74
CA GLU A 349 -10.77 12.82 -14.24
C GLU A 349 -10.73 11.32 -13.98
N PHE A 350 -9.66 10.64 -14.40
CA PHE A 350 -9.52 9.21 -14.16
C PHE A 350 -9.48 8.89 -12.67
N THR A 351 -8.62 9.57 -11.91
CA THR A 351 -8.29 9.18 -10.53
C THR A 351 -9.42 9.49 -9.55
N PHE A 352 -10.03 10.66 -9.65
CA PHE A 352 -10.98 11.15 -8.64
C PHE A 352 -12.43 11.03 -9.09
N LEU A 353 -12.73 11.10 -10.39
CA LEU A 353 -14.10 11.06 -10.89
C LEU A 353 -14.51 9.68 -11.39
N ILE A 354 -13.61 8.99 -12.11
CA ILE A 354 -13.93 7.70 -12.73
C ILE A 354 -13.58 6.54 -11.80
N LEU A 355 -12.32 6.39 -11.41
CA LEU A 355 -11.82 5.25 -10.66
C LEU A 355 -12.55 5.04 -9.33
N THR A 356 -12.87 6.12 -8.62
CA THR A 356 -13.58 6.08 -7.33
C THR A 356 -14.96 5.43 -7.42
N ARG A 357 -15.60 5.40 -8.59
CA ARG A 357 -16.95 4.86 -8.78
C ARG A 357 -16.98 3.36 -9.08
N TYR A 358 -15.89 2.77 -9.58
CA TYR A 358 -15.88 1.34 -9.95
C TYR A 358 -14.76 0.51 -9.32
N ARG A 359 -13.74 1.13 -8.71
CA ARG A 359 -12.59 0.39 -8.16
C ARG A 359 -12.98 -0.73 -7.21
N GLU A 360 -13.97 -0.48 -6.36
CA GLU A 360 -14.43 -1.48 -5.37
C GLU A 360 -15.41 -2.49 -5.97
N LEU A 361 -16.17 -2.10 -7.00
CA LEU A 361 -16.98 -3.05 -7.76
C LEU A 361 -16.10 -4.02 -8.57
N MET A 362 -14.94 -3.55 -9.02
CA MET A 362 -13.97 -4.33 -9.80
C MET A 362 -13.26 -5.40 -8.99
N GLY A 363 -12.95 -5.13 -7.71
CA GLY A 363 -12.20 -6.10 -6.91
C GLY A 363 -12.32 -6.02 -5.39
N GLY A 364 -13.48 -5.57 -4.90
CA GLY A 364 -13.77 -5.47 -3.48
C GLY A 364 -14.34 -6.75 -2.89
N PHE A 365 -14.23 -6.88 -1.56
CA PHE A 365 -14.84 -7.96 -0.79
C PHE A 365 -15.53 -7.38 0.43
N ARG A 366 -16.66 -7.96 0.83
CA ARG A 366 -17.33 -7.63 2.08
C ARG A 366 -16.38 -7.84 3.26
N TYR A 367 -16.33 -6.87 4.15
CA TYR A 367 -15.46 -6.93 5.32
C TYR A 367 -15.95 -8.00 6.32
N PRO A 368 -15.14 -9.04 6.60
CA PRO A 368 -15.60 -10.21 7.34
C PRO A 368 -15.41 -10.00 8.85
N ILE A 369 -16.18 -9.08 9.44
CA ILE A 369 -16.04 -8.66 10.85
C ILE A 369 -16.16 -9.82 11.84
N GLU A 370 -16.91 -10.87 11.50
CA GLU A 370 -17.13 -12.02 12.39
C GLU A 370 -15.89 -12.90 12.52
N HIS A 371 -14.91 -12.77 11.62
CA HIS A 371 -13.63 -13.42 11.77
C HIS A 371 -12.80 -12.66 12.81
N ILE A 372 -12.41 -13.35 13.89
CA ILE A 372 -11.70 -12.77 15.04
C ILE A 372 -10.45 -11.97 14.66
N ALA A 373 -9.73 -12.39 13.62
CA ALA A 373 -8.53 -11.70 13.16
C ALA A 373 -8.85 -10.31 12.58
N TYR A 374 -9.95 -10.18 11.84
CA TYR A 374 -10.43 -8.91 11.27
C TYR A 374 -11.07 -8.03 12.35
N LEU A 375 -11.84 -8.64 13.25
CA LEU A 375 -12.40 -7.95 14.42
C LEU A 375 -11.28 -7.35 15.29
N ALA A 376 -10.23 -8.12 15.57
CA ALA A 376 -9.15 -7.70 16.45
C ALA A 376 -8.47 -6.41 15.97
N VAL A 377 -8.28 -6.25 14.65
CA VAL A 377 -7.70 -5.02 14.10
C VAL A 377 -8.66 -3.84 14.24
N CYS A 378 -9.95 -4.03 13.94
CA CYS A 378 -10.98 -2.99 14.15
C CYS A 378 -11.06 -2.57 15.62
N VAL A 379 -11.10 -3.53 16.55
CA VAL A 379 -11.09 -3.29 18.01
C VAL A 379 -9.82 -2.55 18.41
N LEU A 380 -8.66 -2.87 17.84
CA LEU A 380 -7.40 -2.20 18.15
C LEU A 380 -7.42 -0.73 17.68
N ILE A 381 -7.94 -0.45 16.48
CA ILE A 381 -8.12 0.93 15.99
C ILE A 381 -9.11 1.68 16.90
N ALA A 382 -10.22 1.04 17.27
CA ALA A 382 -11.19 1.61 18.19
C ALA A 382 -10.59 1.88 19.58
N ALA A 383 -9.75 0.99 20.10
CA ALA A 383 -9.07 1.15 21.38
C ALA A 383 -8.06 2.32 21.34
N ASN A 384 -7.28 2.44 20.26
CA ASN A 384 -6.39 3.59 20.06
C ASN A 384 -7.18 4.90 19.99
N THR A 385 -8.29 4.91 19.26
CA THR A 385 -9.18 6.06 19.11
C THR A 385 -9.79 6.48 20.44
N PHE A 386 -10.34 5.51 21.17
CA PHE A 386 -10.89 5.70 22.50
C PHE A 386 -9.84 6.24 23.46
N TRP A 387 -8.62 5.69 23.44
CA TRP A 387 -7.52 6.18 24.25
C TRP A 387 -7.21 7.65 23.95
N VAL A 388 -7.06 8.02 22.68
CA VAL A 388 -6.79 9.42 22.28
C VAL A 388 -7.92 10.34 22.73
N ALA A 389 -9.18 9.93 22.57
CA ALA A 389 -10.33 10.70 23.02
C ALA A 389 -10.38 10.86 24.55
N THR A 390 -10.09 9.81 25.32
CA THR A 390 -10.04 9.94 26.79
C THR A 390 -8.98 10.97 27.24
N ARG A 391 -7.88 11.11 26.50
CA ARG A 391 -6.87 12.16 26.76
C ARG A 391 -7.38 13.55 26.42
N PHE A 392 -8.16 13.69 25.36
CA PHE A 392 -8.83 14.94 25.04
C PHE A 392 -9.86 15.31 26.13
N PHE A 393 -10.75 14.41 26.53
CA PHE A 393 -11.71 14.63 27.61
C PHE A 393 -11.03 14.93 28.95
N GLN A 394 -9.87 14.32 29.21
CA GLN A 394 -9.05 14.68 30.37
C GLN A 394 -8.62 16.15 30.30
N GLN A 395 -8.11 16.64 29.17
CA GLN A 395 -7.74 18.05 29.03
C GLN A 395 -8.93 19.00 29.06
N LEU A 396 -10.10 18.54 28.58
CA LEU A 396 -11.35 19.29 28.65
C LEU A 396 -11.80 19.48 30.10
N HIS A 397 -11.77 18.42 30.90
CA HIS A 397 -12.08 18.49 32.32
C HIS A 397 -11.10 19.40 33.08
N LEU A 398 -9.79 19.26 32.83
CA LEU A 398 -8.75 20.10 33.47
C LEU A 398 -8.75 21.56 33.00
N SER A 399 -9.51 21.88 31.95
CA SER A 399 -9.68 23.25 31.46
C SER A 399 -11.08 23.77 31.76
N GLU A 400 -11.75 23.22 32.77
CA GLU A 400 -13.09 23.65 33.22
C GLU A 400 -14.14 23.60 32.10
N GLY A 401 -14.00 22.66 31.16
CA GLY A 401 -14.89 22.53 30.00
C GLY A 401 -14.59 23.50 28.84
N LYS A 402 -13.58 24.36 28.93
CA LYS A 402 -13.22 25.31 27.86
C LYS A 402 -12.53 24.59 26.70
N LEU A 403 -13.20 24.50 25.56
CA LEU A 403 -12.77 23.72 24.39
C LEU A 403 -11.42 24.16 23.80
N GLY A 404 -11.23 25.47 23.57
CA GLY A 404 -10.01 26.00 22.95
C GLY A 404 -8.74 25.69 23.75
N PRO A 405 -8.66 26.08 25.04
CA PRO A 405 -7.53 25.74 25.91
C PRO A 405 -7.30 24.23 26.03
N ALA A 406 -8.37 23.45 26.15
CA ALA A 406 -8.30 21.99 26.24
C ALA A 406 -7.68 21.37 24.99
N PHE A 407 -8.15 21.78 23.81
CA PHE A 407 -7.66 21.29 22.53
C PHE A 407 -6.18 21.65 22.33
N ARG A 408 -5.80 22.89 22.65
CA ARG A 408 -4.39 23.32 22.59
C ARG A 408 -3.49 22.46 23.49
N LYS A 409 -3.85 22.29 24.76
CA LYS A 409 -3.09 21.45 25.71
C LYS A 409 -3.03 19.99 25.26
N PHE A 410 -4.14 19.47 24.71
CA PHE A 410 -4.20 18.13 24.16
C PHE A 410 -3.20 17.94 23.01
N ILE A 411 -3.21 18.84 22.02
CA ILE A 411 -2.26 18.78 20.90
C ILE A 411 -0.82 18.97 21.41
N GLU A 412 -0.57 19.93 22.29
CA GLU A 412 0.75 20.13 22.90
C GLU A 412 1.32 18.87 23.57
N LYS A 413 0.47 17.98 24.10
CA LYS A 413 0.89 16.76 24.80
C LYS A 413 0.84 15.48 23.95
N TYR A 414 -0.13 15.38 23.04
CA TYR A 414 -0.50 14.13 22.35
C TYR A 414 -0.49 14.24 20.81
N PHE A 415 0.21 15.24 20.25
CA PHE A 415 0.27 15.46 18.80
C PHE A 415 0.71 14.23 17.97
N ILE A 416 1.71 13.48 18.44
CA ILE A 416 2.21 12.29 17.73
C ILE A 416 1.15 11.20 17.70
N GLU A 417 0.51 10.94 18.84
CA GLU A 417 -0.59 9.99 18.98
C GLU A 417 -1.78 10.37 18.10
N PHE A 418 -2.16 11.65 18.10
CA PHE A 418 -3.22 12.19 17.25
C PHE A 418 -2.91 12.01 15.75
N THR A 419 -1.70 12.36 15.32
CA THR A 419 -1.31 12.26 13.90
C THR A 419 -1.25 10.81 13.43
N LEU A 420 -0.64 9.92 14.23
CA LEU A 420 -0.59 8.49 13.92
C LEU A 420 -2.00 7.88 13.88
N LEU A 421 -2.92 8.34 14.72
CA LEU A 421 -4.32 7.90 14.71
C LEU A 421 -5.02 8.31 13.41
N VAL A 422 -4.93 9.59 13.02
CA VAL A 422 -5.53 10.09 11.77
C VAL A 422 -5.04 9.28 10.58
N MET A 423 -3.72 9.06 10.48
CA MET A 423 -3.16 8.25 9.40
C MET A 423 -3.59 6.78 9.48
N SER A 424 -3.63 6.19 10.68
CA SER A 424 -4.10 4.80 10.90
C SER A 424 -5.52 4.60 10.37
N VAL A 425 -6.45 5.53 10.66
CA VAL A 425 -7.83 5.47 10.16
C VAL A 425 -7.88 5.59 8.64
N PHE A 426 -7.18 6.57 8.04
CA PHE A 426 -7.19 6.73 6.58
C PHE A 426 -6.55 5.56 5.84
N PHE A 427 -5.41 5.05 6.31
CA PHE A 427 -4.75 3.92 5.67
C PHE A 427 -5.58 2.65 5.74
N TYR A 428 -6.38 2.48 6.81
CA TYR A 428 -7.28 1.34 6.94
C TYR A 428 -8.40 1.31 5.89
N ARG A 429 -8.68 2.44 5.21
CA ARG A 429 -9.66 2.50 4.14
C ARG A 429 -9.36 1.52 2.99
N SER A 430 -8.09 1.23 2.73
CA SER A 430 -7.69 0.24 1.72
C SER A 430 -8.14 -1.18 2.09
N ALA A 431 -8.11 -1.53 3.37
CA ALA A 431 -8.59 -2.84 3.86
C ALA A 431 -10.11 -2.96 3.82
N LEU A 432 -10.85 -1.83 3.93
CA LEU A 432 -12.31 -1.82 3.83
C LEU A 432 -12.79 -1.92 2.37
N GLY A 433 -12.03 -1.38 1.42
CA GLY A 433 -12.38 -1.46 -0.01
C GLY A 433 -12.02 -2.82 -0.64
N ARG A 434 -11.04 -3.53 -0.08
CA ARG A 434 -10.65 -4.88 -0.47
C ARG A 434 -10.30 -5.69 0.76
N SER A 435 -11.27 -6.45 1.26
CA SER A 435 -11.23 -7.06 2.59
C SER A 435 -10.50 -8.41 2.68
N ASP A 436 -9.48 -8.63 1.84
CA ASP A 436 -8.60 -9.79 1.99
C ASP A 436 -7.47 -9.51 3.00
N TRP A 437 -6.88 -10.57 3.53
CA TRP A 437 -5.89 -10.44 4.60
C TRP A 437 -4.60 -9.75 4.15
N MET A 438 -4.25 -9.81 2.86
CA MET A 438 -3.09 -9.07 2.35
C MET A 438 -3.33 -7.57 2.50
N HIS A 439 -4.53 -7.10 2.19
CA HIS A 439 -4.92 -5.70 2.28
C HIS A 439 -5.07 -5.21 3.72
N VAL A 440 -5.58 -6.04 4.63
CA VAL A 440 -5.54 -5.76 6.08
C VAL A 440 -4.09 -5.61 6.55
N GLY A 441 -3.21 -6.54 6.16
CA GLY A 441 -1.82 -6.59 6.61
C GLY A 441 -1.02 -5.33 6.26
N TYR A 442 -1.10 -4.83 5.02
CA TYR A 442 -0.35 -3.61 4.64
C TYR A 442 -1.05 -2.30 5.05
N SER A 443 -2.32 -2.35 5.45
CA SER A 443 -3.07 -1.16 5.91
C SER A 443 -2.97 -0.94 7.42
N SER A 444 -2.54 -1.95 8.17
CA SER A 444 -2.43 -1.94 9.64
C SER A 444 -1.10 -1.47 10.27
N PRO A 445 0.04 -1.24 9.56
CA PRO A 445 1.30 -0.89 10.23
C PRO A 445 1.22 0.31 11.18
N LEU A 446 0.51 1.37 10.78
CA LEU A 446 0.36 2.59 11.60
C LEU A 446 -0.46 2.34 12.87
N THR A 447 -1.45 1.47 12.80
CA THR A 447 -2.24 1.02 13.95
C THR A 447 -1.34 0.36 14.98
N TYR A 448 -0.48 -0.58 14.55
CA TYR A 448 0.43 -1.29 15.44
C TYR A 448 1.51 -0.36 16.02
N ILE A 449 2.08 0.53 15.20
CA ILE A 449 3.04 1.54 15.66
C ILE A 449 2.41 2.43 16.73
N LEU A 450 1.18 2.91 16.51
CA LEU A 450 0.46 3.73 17.49
C LEU A 450 0.20 2.96 18.79
N SER A 451 -0.30 1.73 18.71
CA SER A 451 -0.58 0.92 19.90
C SER A 451 0.67 0.65 20.72
N MET A 452 1.79 0.30 20.07
CA MET A 452 3.08 0.11 20.74
C MET A 452 3.61 1.41 21.33
N TYR A 453 3.46 2.53 20.63
CA TYR A 453 3.85 3.84 21.13
C TYR A 453 3.04 4.23 22.37
N ILE A 454 1.72 4.03 22.35
CA ILE A 454 0.85 4.26 23.51
C ILE A 454 1.28 3.38 24.69
N LEU A 455 1.40 2.08 24.47
CA LEU A 455 1.77 1.10 25.49
C LEU A 455 3.11 1.44 26.15
N ILE A 456 4.12 1.74 25.32
CA ILE A 456 5.47 1.98 25.81
C ILE A 456 5.57 3.33 26.51
N LYS A 457 5.14 4.40 25.86
CA LYS A 457 5.31 5.77 26.37
C LYS A 457 4.50 6.01 27.64
N HIS A 458 3.24 5.57 27.67
CA HIS A 458 2.30 5.95 28.75
C HIS A 458 2.18 4.91 29.86
N TYR A 459 2.55 3.66 29.60
CA TYR A 459 2.41 2.58 30.59
C TYR A 459 3.77 1.98 30.97
N LEU A 460 4.47 1.36 30.01
CA LEU A 460 5.70 0.61 30.30
C LEU A 460 6.83 1.51 30.82
N HIS A 461 7.03 2.68 30.21
CA HIS A 461 8.08 3.62 30.61
C HIS A 461 7.96 4.01 32.08
N ARG A 462 6.73 4.35 32.52
CA ARG A 462 6.45 4.73 33.91
C ARG A 462 6.71 3.59 34.89
N ILE A 463 6.45 2.34 34.50
CA ILE A 463 6.73 1.16 35.34
C ILE A 463 8.23 0.96 35.47
N LEU A 464 8.97 1.03 34.35
CA LEU A 464 10.41 0.81 34.30
C LEU A 464 11.24 1.92 34.99
N GLN A 465 10.67 3.11 35.19
CA GLN A 465 11.34 4.22 35.89
C GLN A 465 11.09 4.25 37.42
N ARG A 466 10.35 3.28 37.98
CA ARG A 466 10.16 3.19 39.43
C ARG A 466 11.46 2.78 40.12
N GLU A 467 11.72 3.38 41.28
CA GLU A 467 12.82 2.98 42.16
C GLU A 467 12.69 1.47 42.48
N GLY A 468 13.79 0.72 42.33
CA GLY A 468 13.81 -0.75 42.42
C GLY A 468 13.87 -1.50 41.08
N TYR A 469 13.41 -0.90 39.97
CA TYR A 469 13.44 -1.57 38.65
C TYR A 469 14.72 -1.33 37.83
N GLY A 470 15.73 -0.65 38.41
CA GLY A 470 16.98 -0.34 37.72
C GLY A 470 17.76 -1.58 37.25
N ARG A 471 17.73 -2.69 38.01
CA ARG A 471 18.33 -3.98 37.60
C ARG A 471 17.56 -4.57 36.41
N LEU A 472 16.23 -4.67 36.50
CA LEU A 472 15.39 -5.18 35.41
C LEU A 472 15.58 -4.38 34.12
N ARG A 473 15.64 -3.04 34.20
CA ARG A 473 15.89 -2.17 33.04
C ARG A 473 17.22 -2.49 32.36
N ARG A 474 18.30 -2.70 33.13
CA ARG A 474 19.61 -3.10 32.58
C ARG A 474 19.55 -4.49 31.94
N VAL A 475 18.91 -5.46 32.61
CA VAL A 475 18.73 -6.82 32.06
C VAL A 475 17.94 -6.79 30.76
N LEU A 476 16.82 -6.07 30.69
CA LEU A 476 16.03 -5.91 29.47
C LEU A 476 16.83 -5.22 28.36
N ALA A 477 17.62 -4.19 28.68
CA ALA A 477 18.49 -3.54 27.72
C ALA A 477 19.52 -4.50 27.13
N TYR A 478 20.24 -5.26 27.97
CA TYR A 478 21.19 -6.25 27.52
C TYR A 478 20.53 -7.40 26.75
N ALA A 479 19.36 -7.87 27.18
CA ALA A 479 18.61 -8.92 26.48
C ALA A 479 18.19 -8.47 25.08
N VAL A 480 17.71 -7.23 24.93
CA VAL A 480 17.32 -6.67 23.64
C VAL A 480 18.53 -6.43 22.74
N ILE A 481 19.64 -5.90 23.27
CA ILE A 481 20.91 -5.75 22.54
C ILE A 481 21.42 -7.12 22.09
N PHE A 482 21.44 -8.10 22.98
CA PHE A 482 21.85 -9.47 22.68
C PHE A 482 20.97 -10.07 21.58
N ALA A 483 19.65 -9.93 21.68
CA ALA A 483 18.72 -10.39 20.65
C ALA A 483 18.99 -9.75 19.28
N VAL A 484 19.33 -8.45 19.24
CA VAL A 484 19.68 -7.73 18.01
C VAL A 484 21.01 -8.22 17.44
N VAL A 485 22.03 -8.38 18.27
CA VAL A 485 23.35 -8.88 17.84
C VAL A 485 23.23 -10.30 17.30
N ILE A 486 22.60 -11.21 18.04
CA ILE A 486 22.37 -12.60 17.59
C ILE A 486 21.53 -12.65 16.33
N SER A 487 20.45 -11.85 16.24
CA SER A 487 19.63 -11.77 15.02
C SER A 487 20.40 -11.19 13.85
N SER A 488 21.31 -10.25 14.09
CA SER A 488 22.17 -9.66 13.05
C SER A 488 23.18 -10.68 12.53
N ILE A 489 23.89 -11.39 13.43
CA ILE A 489 24.85 -12.43 13.07
C ILE A 489 24.14 -13.55 12.30
N GLY A 490 23.01 -14.06 12.83
CA GLY A 490 22.20 -15.07 12.13
C GLY A 490 21.64 -14.55 10.80
N GLY A 491 21.29 -13.27 10.72
CA GLY A 491 20.85 -12.60 9.52
C GLY A 491 21.94 -12.49 8.45
N VAL A 492 23.16 -12.13 8.83
CA VAL A 492 24.34 -12.09 7.93
C VAL A 492 24.69 -13.50 7.47
N TYR A 493 24.75 -14.47 8.38
CA TYR A 493 24.98 -15.88 8.04
C TYR A 493 23.94 -16.39 7.05
N ARG A 494 22.65 -16.05 7.23
CA ARG A 494 21.59 -16.43 6.29
C ARG A 494 21.71 -15.72 4.95
N ILE A 495 22.09 -14.43 4.93
CA ILE A 495 22.34 -13.69 3.69
C ILE A 495 23.42 -14.39 2.87
N TYR A 496 24.53 -14.74 3.53
CA TYR A 496 25.63 -15.48 2.90
C TYR A 496 25.20 -16.89 2.46
N LYS A 497 24.70 -17.73 3.39
CA LYS A 497 24.36 -19.14 3.12
C LYS A 497 23.30 -19.31 2.04
N LYS A 498 22.33 -18.39 1.93
CA LYS A 498 21.24 -18.49 0.95
C LYS A 498 21.47 -17.62 -0.29
N ASP A 499 22.62 -16.98 -0.40
CA ASP A 499 22.96 -16.02 -1.45
C ASP A 499 21.84 -14.99 -1.67
N LEU A 500 21.45 -14.32 -0.58
CA LEU A 500 20.33 -13.38 -0.64
C LEU A 500 20.71 -12.10 -1.36
N ILE A 501 21.99 -11.72 -1.47
CA ILE A 501 22.36 -10.51 -2.22
C ILE A 501 22.01 -10.69 -3.70
N THR A 502 22.49 -11.76 -4.33
CA THR A 502 22.18 -12.05 -5.74
C THR A 502 20.69 -12.23 -5.97
N LYS A 503 19.98 -12.92 -5.07
CA LYS A 503 18.53 -13.13 -5.18
C LYS A 503 17.70 -11.86 -5.00
N ARG A 504 18.16 -10.91 -4.18
CA ARG A 504 17.41 -9.65 -3.91
C ARG A 504 17.76 -8.56 -4.91
N PHE A 505 18.96 -8.59 -5.46
CA PHE A 505 19.47 -7.61 -6.42
C PHE A 505 19.96 -8.32 -7.69
N PRO A 506 19.06 -8.99 -8.44
CA PRO A 506 19.45 -9.85 -9.55
C PRO A 506 19.73 -9.07 -10.85
N ILE A 507 20.56 -8.03 -10.79
CA ILE A 507 20.83 -7.11 -11.91
C ILE A 507 21.46 -7.83 -13.11
N ASN A 508 22.28 -8.85 -12.85
CA ASN A 508 23.01 -9.61 -13.88
C ASN A 508 22.28 -10.89 -14.34
N VAL A 509 21.06 -11.15 -13.85
CA VAL A 509 20.28 -12.33 -14.21
C VAL A 509 19.53 -12.06 -15.52
N LYS A 510 19.60 -12.99 -16.47
CA LYS A 510 18.95 -12.82 -17.78
C LYS A 510 17.43 -12.96 -17.65
N ASP A 511 16.68 -12.20 -18.44
CA ASP A 511 15.21 -12.28 -18.45
C ASP A 511 14.68 -13.69 -18.75
N SER A 512 15.41 -14.48 -19.55
CA SER A 512 15.08 -15.88 -19.85
C SER A 512 15.04 -16.80 -18.62
N GLU A 513 15.67 -16.41 -17.52
CA GLU A 513 15.64 -17.13 -16.24
C GLU A 513 14.42 -16.78 -15.40
N PHE A 514 13.80 -15.62 -15.64
CA PHE A 514 12.57 -15.20 -14.97
C PHE A 514 11.32 -15.64 -15.74
N ILE A 515 11.36 -15.49 -17.07
CA ILE A 515 10.25 -15.80 -17.97
C ILE A 515 9.89 -17.29 -17.84
N LEU A 516 8.60 -17.55 -17.63
CA LEU A 516 8.05 -18.90 -17.55
C LEU A 516 8.31 -19.66 -18.86
N ASP A 517 8.68 -20.94 -18.76
CA ASP A 517 9.01 -21.75 -19.95
C ASP A 517 7.86 -21.77 -20.98
N LYS A 518 6.62 -21.88 -20.49
CA LYS A 518 5.39 -21.81 -21.30
C LYS A 518 5.23 -20.53 -22.11
N TYR A 519 5.95 -19.45 -21.80
CA TYR A 519 5.85 -18.20 -22.57
C TYR A 519 6.93 -18.08 -23.63
N LYS A 520 8.04 -18.81 -23.51
CA LYS A 520 9.23 -18.62 -24.36
C LYS A 520 8.92 -18.87 -25.83
N ALA A 521 8.19 -19.95 -26.14
CA ALA A 521 7.81 -20.28 -27.51
C ALA A 521 6.87 -19.24 -28.12
N THR A 522 5.88 -18.77 -27.35
CA THR A 522 4.94 -17.72 -27.77
C THR A 522 5.63 -16.38 -28.00
N ILE A 523 6.54 -15.97 -27.09
CA ILE A 523 7.34 -14.75 -27.24
C ILE A 523 8.17 -14.82 -28.53
N LYS A 524 8.84 -15.95 -28.76
CA LYS A 524 9.63 -16.18 -29.98
C LYS A 524 8.75 -16.07 -31.22
N PHE A 525 7.61 -16.78 -31.24
CA PHE A 525 6.66 -16.74 -32.34
C PHE A 525 6.21 -15.32 -32.66
N LEU A 526 5.76 -14.54 -31.66
CA LEU A 526 5.28 -13.18 -31.89
C LEU A 526 6.40 -12.27 -32.43
N LYS A 527 7.63 -12.37 -31.90
CA LYS A 527 8.78 -11.59 -32.38
C LYS A 527 9.16 -11.91 -33.83
N GLU A 528 9.05 -13.18 -34.24
CA GLU A 528 9.42 -13.62 -35.58
C GLU A 528 8.32 -13.35 -36.62
N ASN A 529 7.07 -13.16 -36.20
CA ASN A 529 5.90 -13.10 -37.09
C ASN A 529 5.18 -11.74 -37.12
N LEU A 530 5.59 -10.77 -36.31
CA LEU A 530 5.11 -9.39 -36.36
C LEU A 530 6.07 -8.50 -37.16
N LYS A 531 5.54 -7.77 -38.13
CA LYS A 531 6.24 -6.64 -38.78
C LYS A 531 6.20 -5.38 -37.90
N ASP A 532 7.03 -4.39 -38.23
CA ASP A 532 7.15 -3.15 -37.47
C ASP A 532 5.82 -2.36 -37.35
N ASP A 533 5.01 -2.38 -38.40
CA ASP A 533 3.70 -1.72 -38.48
C ASP A 533 2.56 -2.56 -37.88
N GLU A 534 2.75 -3.88 -37.78
CA GLU A 534 1.80 -4.81 -37.19
C GLU A 534 1.87 -4.75 -35.66
N LYS A 535 0.72 -4.98 -35.02
CA LYS A 535 0.57 -4.96 -33.57
C LYS A 535 0.02 -6.29 -33.07
N PHE A 536 0.29 -6.60 -31.80
CA PHE A 536 -0.44 -7.63 -31.07
C PHE A 536 -1.29 -7.01 -29.96
N PHE A 537 -2.37 -7.68 -29.60
CA PHE A 537 -3.18 -7.36 -28.44
C PHE A 537 -3.22 -8.58 -27.52
N THR A 538 -3.18 -8.38 -26.20
CA THR A 538 -3.49 -9.46 -25.26
C THR A 538 -4.86 -9.23 -24.64
N PHE A 539 -5.73 -10.22 -24.76
CA PHE A 539 -7.00 -10.30 -24.05
C PHE A 539 -6.81 -10.89 -22.64
N THR A 540 -5.59 -11.35 -22.31
CA THR A 540 -5.17 -11.68 -20.95
C THR A 540 -4.96 -10.42 -20.12
N ASN A 541 -4.95 -10.54 -18.79
CA ASN A 541 -4.65 -9.38 -17.91
C ASN A 541 -3.15 -9.15 -17.69
N GLU A 542 -2.29 -9.83 -18.44
CA GLU A 542 -0.85 -9.83 -18.25
C GLU A 542 -0.16 -8.76 -19.11
N ALA A 543 -0.04 -7.54 -18.60
CA ALA A 543 0.65 -6.48 -19.33
C ALA A 543 2.15 -6.74 -19.59
N SER A 544 2.73 -7.79 -19.00
CA SER A 544 4.13 -8.20 -19.22
C SER A 544 4.42 -8.60 -20.67
N TRP A 545 3.42 -9.05 -21.43
CA TRP A 545 3.58 -9.37 -22.86
C TRP A 545 4.12 -8.18 -23.67
N TYR A 546 3.68 -6.96 -23.37
CA TYR A 546 4.17 -5.75 -24.05
C TYR A 546 5.67 -5.51 -23.80
N TYR A 547 6.16 -5.87 -22.61
CA TYR A 547 7.59 -5.87 -22.31
C TYR A 547 8.35 -6.97 -23.05
N PHE A 548 7.81 -8.19 -23.09
CA PHE A 548 8.47 -9.31 -23.77
C PHE A 548 8.64 -9.07 -25.26
N ILE A 549 7.62 -8.53 -25.92
CA ILE A 549 7.62 -8.24 -27.36
C ILE A 549 8.28 -6.90 -27.69
N ASP A 550 8.54 -6.07 -26.66
CA ASP A 550 9.06 -4.71 -26.79
C ASP A 550 8.19 -3.80 -27.68
N GLN A 551 6.87 -3.90 -27.49
CA GLN A 551 5.90 -3.14 -28.25
C GLN A 551 4.91 -2.46 -27.30
N PRO A 552 4.63 -1.15 -27.45
CA PRO A 552 3.59 -0.47 -26.68
C PRO A 552 2.23 -1.15 -26.84
N ALA A 553 1.42 -1.11 -25.79
CA ALA A 553 0.03 -1.57 -25.88
C ALA A 553 -0.71 -0.82 -26.99
N PRO A 554 -1.51 -1.51 -27.83
CA PRO A 554 -2.24 -0.88 -28.92
C PRO A 554 -3.44 -0.06 -28.42
N THR A 555 -3.87 -0.30 -27.18
CA THR A 555 -4.90 0.48 -26.50
C THR A 555 -4.28 1.25 -25.34
N ARG A 556 -5.00 2.23 -24.80
CA ARG A 556 -4.55 2.89 -23.56
C ARG A 556 -4.66 2.02 -22.30
N PHE A 557 -5.08 0.76 -22.41
CA PHE A 557 -5.24 -0.16 -21.27
C PHE A 557 -4.26 -1.34 -21.37
N PRO A 558 -2.98 -1.17 -20.99
CA PRO A 558 -2.03 -2.30 -20.97
C PRO A 558 -2.51 -3.47 -20.10
N VAL A 559 -3.26 -3.18 -19.03
CA VAL A 559 -3.95 -4.19 -18.22
C VAL A 559 -5.45 -4.05 -18.50
N LEU A 560 -6.03 -5.07 -19.14
CA LEU A 560 -7.42 -5.03 -19.58
C LEU A 560 -8.42 -4.88 -18.43
N LEU A 561 -8.08 -5.40 -17.23
CA LEU A 561 -8.83 -5.20 -15.99
C LEU A 561 -9.29 -3.76 -15.74
N PHE A 562 -8.51 -2.77 -16.17
CA PHE A 562 -8.85 -1.37 -15.94
C PHE A 562 -9.93 -0.83 -16.89
N ALA A 563 -10.24 -1.57 -17.95
CA ALA A 563 -11.26 -1.25 -18.96
C ALA A 563 -12.63 -1.93 -18.69
N MET A 564 -12.90 -2.38 -17.47
CA MET A 564 -14.16 -3.06 -17.12
C MET A 564 -15.44 -2.24 -17.35
N PRO A 565 -15.50 -0.91 -17.11
CA PRO A 565 -16.68 -0.12 -17.44
C PRO A 565 -17.05 -0.26 -18.91
N ARG A 566 -18.36 -0.34 -19.21
CA ARG A 566 -18.88 -0.49 -20.57
C ARG A 566 -18.24 0.47 -21.59
N PHE A 567 -18.14 1.75 -21.24
CA PHE A 567 -17.59 2.78 -22.11
C PHE A 567 -16.08 2.59 -22.39
N TYR A 568 -15.33 1.98 -21.47
CA TYR A 568 -13.92 1.63 -21.72
C TYR A 568 -13.77 0.35 -22.54
N GLN A 569 -14.70 -0.59 -22.44
CA GLN A 569 -14.72 -1.73 -23.36
C GLN A 569 -14.98 -1.26 -24.81
N GLU A 570 -15.92 -0.34 -24.98
CA GLU A 570 -16.22 0.29 -26.28
C GLU A 570 -14.98 1.04 -26.81
N GLU A 571 -14.27 1.77 -25.95
CA GLU A 571 -13.01 2.43 -26.32
C GLU A 571 -11.90 1.45 -26.73
N VAL A 572 -11.73 0.34 -26.00
CA VAL A 572 -10.80 -0.73 -26.38
C VAL A 572 -11.12 -1.23 -27.78
N VAL A 573 -12.40 -1.47 -28.09
CA VAL A 573 -12.83 -1.91 -29.43
C VAL A 573 -12.49 -0.86 -30.50
N GLU A 574 -12.69 0.42 -30.22
CA GLU A 574 -12.32 1.50 -31.16
C GLU A 574 -10.81 1.59 -31.39
N ASP A 575 -10.00 1.40 -30.36
CA ASP A 575 -8.54 1.34 -30.49
C ASP A 575 -8.10 0.13 -31.33
N LEU A 576 -8.71 -1.05 -31.12
CA LEU A 576 -8.41 -2.27 -31.90
C LEU A 576 -8.84 -2.17 -33.37
N LYS A 577 -9.86 -1.38 -33.69
CA LYS A 577 -10.26 -1.09 -35.09
C LYS A 577 -9.25 -0.19 -35.80
N LYS A 578 -8.69 0.79 -35.08
CA LYS A 578 -7.72 1.75 -35.63
C LYS A 578 -6.31 1.15 -35.74
N ALA A 579 -5.96 0.25 -34.83
CA ALA A 579 -4.66 -0.40 -34.82
C ALA A 579 -4.58 -1.58 -35.81
N ASN A 580 -3.43 -1.73 -36.47
CA ASN A 580 -3.13 -2.89 -37.32
C ASN A 580 -2.84 -4.15 -36.48
N ILE A 581 -3.83 -4.63 -35.72
CA ILE A 581 -3.68 -5.83 -34.88
C ILE A 581 -3.67 -7.07 -35.78
N LYS A 582 -2.57 -7.81 -35.78
CA LYS A 582 -2.47 -9.09 -36.50
C LYS A 582 -2.82 -10.28 -35.63
N TYR A 583 -2.22 -10.32 -34.43
CA TYR A 583 -2.40 -11.40 -33.48
C TYR A 583 -3.07 -10.92 -32.19
N VAL A 584 -3.90 -11.80 -31.65
CA VAL A 584 -4.47 -11.64 -30.31
C VAL A 584 -4.02 -12.84 -29.47
N LEU A 585 -3.36 -12.57 -28.35
CA LEU A 585 -3.22 -13.57 -27.29
C LEU A 585 -4.55 -13.63 -26.55
N TYR A 586 -5.33 -14.68 -26.80
CA TYR A 586 -6.72 -14.77 -26.35
C TYR A 586 -6.81 -15.22 -24.90
N THR A 587 -6.17 -16.34 -24.56
CA THR A 587 -6.16 -16.88 -23.19
C THR A 587 -4.91 -17.74 -22.95
N ASN A 588 -4.65 -18.05 -21.68
CA ASN A 588 -3.66 -19.05 -21.29
C ASN A 588 -4.02 -19.72 -19.94
N SER A 589 -3.21 -20.69 -19.50
CA SER A 589 -3.44 -21.38 -18.22
C SER A 589 -2.83 -20.68 -17.01
N ASP A 590 -2.39 -19.41 -17.12
CA ASP A 590 -1.86 -18.71 -15.96
C ASP A 590 -2.94 -18.46 -14.92
N TRP A 591 -2.54 -18.44 -13.65
CA TRP A 591 -3.48 -18.39 -12.52
C TRP A 591 -4.42 -17.16 -12.57
N TYR A 592 -4.04 -16.11 -13.30
CA TYR A 592 -4.88 -14.93 -13.46
C TYR A 592 -5.94 -15.06 -14.57
N ASP A 593 -5.68 -15.86 -15.61
CA ASP A 593 -6.57 -16.01 -16.77
C ASP A 593 -7.20 -17.42 -16.88
N SER A 594 -6.73 -18.39 -16.08
CA SER A 594 -7.23 -19.76 -16.09
C SER A 594 -8.60 -19.89 -15.38
N VAL A 595 -9.53 -20.57 -16.06
CA VAL A 595 -10.82 -21.00 -15.48
C VAL A 595 -10.62 -22.03 -14.35
N SER A 596 -9.49 -22.75 -14.36
CA SER A 596 -9.20 -23.88 -13.48
C SER A 596 -8.28 -23.59 -12.29
N GLY A 597 -7.72 -22.39 -12.16
CA GLY A 597 -6.75 -22.08 -11.11
C GLY A 597 -6.85 -20.64 -10.63
N PHE A 598 -7.65 -20.40 -9.59
CA PHE A 598 -7.74 -19.10 -8.91
C PHE A 598 -8.11 -17.92 -9.83
N ASN A 599 -9.12 -18.11 -10.67
CA ASN A 599 -10.18 -17.14 -10.94
C ASN A 599 -10.05 -15.91 -10.02
N PHE A 600 -9.52 -14.79 -10.51
CA PHE A 600 -9.55 -13.54 -9.74
C PHE A 600 -11.02 -13.27 -9.48
N GLU A 601 -11.43 -13.50 -8.24
CA GLU A 601 -12.83 -13.39 -7.80
C GLU A 601 -13.85 -14.33 -8.46
N GLY A 602 -13.46 -15.33 -9.26
CA GLY A 602 -14.43 -16.26 -9.86
C GLY A 602 -14.82 -15.99 -11.32
N PHE A 603 -14.25 -15.00 -12.00
CA PHE A 603 -14.73 -14.55 -13.31
C PHE A 603 -13.63 -14.52 -14.38
N SER A 604 -13.88 -15.18 -15.52
CA SER A 604 -13.04 -15.10 -16.72
C SER A 604 -13.20 -13.75 -17.44
N ASN A 605 -12.23 -13.43 -18.30
CA ASN A 605 -12.29 -12.23 -19.14
C ASN A 605 -13.49 -12.25 -20.10
N ASP A 606 -13.92 -13.43 -20.53
CA ASP A 606 -15.12 -13.60 -21.37
C ASP A 606 -16.37 -13.02 -20.70
N VAL A 607 -16.46 -13.15 -19.37
CA VAL A 607 -17.57 -12.62 -18.56
C VAL A 607 -17.37 -11.14 -18.26
N ARG A 608 -16.13 -10.72 -17.96
CA ARG A 608 -15.82 -9.33 -17.59
C ARG A 608 -15.86 -8.35 -18.78
N PHE A 609 -15.56 -8.82 -19.99
CA PHE A 609 -15.37 -7.99 -21.18
C PHE A 609 -16.21 -8.44 -22.39
N PRO A 610 -17.54 -8.57 -22.26
CA PRO A 610 -18.39 -9.11 -23.33
C PRO A 610 -18.29 -8.29 -24.63
N ILE A 611 -18.16 -6.97 -24.55
CA ILE A 611 -18.09 -6.10 -25.75
C ILE A 611 -16.79 -6.32 -26.51
N VAL A 612 -15.67 -6.46 -25.79
CA VAL A 612 -14.37 -6.75 -26.41
C VAL A 612 -14.40 -8.16 -27.02
N LEU A 613 -14.93 -9.13 -26.28
CA LEU A 613 -15.05 -10.51 -26.74
C LEU A 613 -15.86 -10.64 -28.05
N ASP A 614 -17.02 -9.97 -28.12
CA ASP A 614 -17.87 -9.99 -29.31
C ASP A 614 -17.13 -9.42 -30.53
N TYR A 615 -16.37 -8.34 -30.35
CA TYR A 615 -15.51 -7.79 -31.40
C TYR A 615 -14.42 -8.79 -31.82
N LEU A 616 -13.75 -9.44 -30.87
CA LEU A 616 -12.70 -10.41 -31.17
C LEU A 616 -13.27 -11.60 -31.96
N LYS A 617 -14.37 -12.23 -31.52
CA LYS A 617 -15.02 -13.35 -32.22
C LYS A 617 -15.46 -12.98 -33.64
N LYS A 618 -15.89 -11.73 -33.85
CA LYS A 618 -16.29 -11.25 -35.17
C LYS A 618 -15.11 -11.09 -36.13
N ASN A 619 -13.95 -10.64 -35.66
CA ASN A 619 -12.84 -10.19 -36.52
C ASN A 619 -11.61 -11.10 -36.54
N PHE A 620 -11.50 -12.00 -35.57
CA PHE A 620 -10.37 -12.90 -35.39
C PHE A 620 -10.85 -14.35 -35.35
N VAL A 621 -9.96 -15.28 -35.65
CA VAL A 621 -10.19 -16.72 -35.53
C VAL A 621 -9.03 -17.36 -34.80
N PHE A 622 -9.29 -18.47 -34.12
CA PHE A 622 -8.24 -19.34 -33.62
C PHE A 622 -7.24 -19.65 -34.72
N TYR A 623 -5.96 -19.44 -34.43
CA TYR A 623 -4.87 -19.72 -35.36
C TYR A 623 -4.07 -20.93 -34.90
N ARG A 624 -3.58 -20.90 -33.66
CA ARG A 624 -2.82 -22.00 -33.07
C ARG A 624 -2.72 -21.90 -31.56
N MET A 625 -2.50 -23.06 -30.93
CA MET A 625 -1.98 -23.16 -29.57
C MET A 625 -0.45 -23.20 -29.60
N ILE A 626 0.19 -22.46 -28.70
CA ILE A 626 1.63 -22.57 -28.42
C ILE A 626 1.79 -22.79 -26.92
N ASP A 627 2.18 -24.00 -26.54
CA ASP A 627 2.03 -24.51 -25.18
C ASP A 627 0.58 -24.35 -24.71
N ASP A 628 0.33 -23.56 -23.68
CA ASP A 628 -0.99 -23.23 -23.15
C ASP A 628 -1.53 -21.88 -23.64
N ASN A 629 -0.83 -21.17 -24.53
CA ASN A 629 -1.22 -19.86 -25.03
C ASN A 629 -2.03 -19.98 -26.32
N GLU A 630 -3.26 -19.47 -26.27
CA GLU A 630 -4.16 -19.46 -27.41
C GLU A 630 -3.94 -18.20 -28.26
N ILE A 631 -3.46 -18.37 -29.48
CA ILE A 631 -3.22 -17.26 -30.42
C ILE A 631 -4.31 -17.23 -31.48
N TRP A 632 -4.93 -16.08 -31.63
CA TRP A 632 -5.89 -15.78 -32.69
C TRP A 632 -5.25 -14.87 -33.73
N ILE A 633 -5.68 -15.01 -34.99
CA ILE A 633 -5.23 -14.18 -36.11
C ILE A 633 -6.43 -13.42 -36.71
N ARG A 634 -6.18 -12.20 -37.20
CA ARG A 634 -7.21 -11.41 -37.88
C ARG A 634 -7.66 -12.15 -39.15
N LYS A 635 -8.97 -12.29 -39.36
CA LYS A 635 -9.56 -13.00 -40.50
C LYS A 635 -9.02 -12.50 -41.85
N SER A 636 -8.94 -11.17 -42.02
CA SER A 636 -8.44 -10.54 -43.23
C SER A 636 -6.96 -10.84 -43.55
N ALA A 637 -6.17 -11.29 -42.57
CA ALA A 637 -4.77 -11.66 -42.78
C ALA A 637 -4.62 -13.07 -43.36
N LEU A 638 -5.65 -13.93 -43.23
CA LEU A 638 -5.68 -15.26 -43.84
C LEU A 638 -6.06 -15.17 -45.32
N ASP A 639 -7.03 -14.32 -45.65
CA ASP A 639 -7.53 -14.15 -47.03
C ASP A 639 -6.51 -13.51 -47.99
N GLY A 640 -5.49 -12.82 -47.46
CA GLY A 640 -4.40 -12.22 -48.23
C GLY A 640 -3.31 -13.21 -48.68
N GLY A 641 -3.28 -14.43 -48.13
CA GLY A 641 -2.27 -15.46 -48.43
C GLY A 641 -2.56 -16.28 -49.69
N GLU A 642 -3.82 -16.38 -50.12
CA GLU A 642 -4.23 -17.26 -51.24
C GLU A 642 -4.14 -16.61 -52.63
N LYS A 643 -3.85 -15.31 -52.75
CA LYS A 643 -3.71 -14.66 -54.07
C LYS A 643 -2.30 -14.69 -54.66
N GLY A 644 -1.35 -15.36 -54.02
CA GLY A 644 0.07 -15.43 -54.45
C GLY A 644 0.56 -16.77 -54.98
N ALA A 645 -0.26 -17.83 -54.97
CA ALA A 645 0.16 -19.18 -55.34
C ALA A 645 -0.84 -19.89 -56.26
N SER A 646 -1.07 -19.34 -57.46
CA SER A 646 -1.60 -20.11 -58.59
C SER A 646 -0.70 -19.88 -59.81
N GLY A 647 0.39 -20.63 -59.85
CA GLY A 647 1.36 -20.57 -60.94
C GLY A 647 2.18 -21.84 -60.99
N LYS A 648 1.64 -22.85 -61.68
CA LYS A 648 2.31 -24.02 -62.26
C LYS A 648 2.97 -25.00 -61.26
N ASP A 649 2.39 -26.18 -61.14
CA ASP A 649 2.99 -27.36 -61.76
C ASP A 649 2.00 -28.52 -61.80
N GLY A 650 1.77 -29.02 -63.02
CA GLY A 650 1.11 -30.28 -63.27
C GLY A 650 2.12 -31.41 -63.15
N GLY A 651 1.73 -32.49 -62.47
CA GLY A 651 2.59 -33.66 -62.27
C GLY A 651 1.78 -34.88 -61.82
N THR A 652 1.19 -35.53 -62.81
CA THR A 652 0.91 -36.98 -62.93
C THR A 652 0.91 -37.88 -61.68
N VAL A 653 -0.25 -38.51 -61.48
CA VAL A 653 -0.53 -39.72 -60.70
C VAL A 653 0.28 -40.92 -61.22
N PRO A 654 0.71 -41.84 -60.33
CA PRO A 654 0.39 -43.25 -60.59
C PRO A 654 -0.18 -44.00 -59.39
N ALA A 655 -0.92 -45.04 -59.74
CA ALA A 655 -1.74 -45.91 -58.91
C ALA A 655 -0.98 -46.69 -57.81
N GLY A 656 -1.72 -47.08 -56.77
CA GLY A 656 -1.25 -47.92 -55.66
C GLY A 656 -0.94 -49.38 -56.05
N PRO A 657 -0.66 -50.22 -55.05
CA PRO A 657 -1.70 -51.19 -54.68
C PRO A 657 -1.88 -51.40 -53.17
N GLN A 658 -3.01 -52.06 -52.90
CA GLN A 658 -3.61 -52.46 -51.62
C GLN A 658 -2.75 -53.44 -50.79
N GLY A 659 -2.95 -53.40 -49.46
CA GLY A 659 -3.38 -54.61 -48.73
C GLY A 659 -2.59 -55.07 -47.49
N SER A 660 -3.39 -55.50 -46.48
CA SER A 660 -3.07 -56.21 -45.22
C SER A 660 -2.41 -55.40 -44.10
N GLY A 661 -2.81 -55.45 -42.82
CA GLY A 661 -3.80 -56.24 -42.10
C GLY A 661 -3.21 -56.73 -40.76
N SER A 662 -3.86 -56.41 -39.62
CA SER A 662 -3.65 -56.98 -38.26
C SER A 662 -2.25 -56.73 -37.61
N ASP A 663 -2.02 -56.68 -36.30
CA ASP A 663 -2.79 -57.05 -35.12
C ASP A 663 -2.17 -56.40 -33.85
N ARG A 664 -2.89 -56.57 -32.74
CA ARG A 664 -2.68 -56.16 -31.35
C ARG A 664 -1.26 -56.32 -30.74
N SER A 665 -0.88 -55.36 -29.88
CA SER A 665 -0.51 -55.55 -28.46
C SER A 665 -0.38 -54.22 -27.74
#